data_AF-A0A1X0SAT0-F1
#
_entry.id   AF-A0A1X0SAT0-F1
#
_cell.length_a   1.000
_cell.length_b   1.000
_cell.length_c   1.000
_cell.angle_alpha   90.00
_cell.angle_beta   90.00
_cell.angle_gamma   90.00
#
_symmetry.space_group_name_H-M   'P 1'
#
loop_
_entity.id
_entity.type
_entity.pdbx_description
1 polymer ?
#
loop_
_entity_poly.entity_id
_entity_poly.type
_entity_poly.pdbx_seq_one_letter_code
_entity_poly.pdbx_strand_id
1 'polypeptide(L)'
;MNRQEQELEEFRNAWRQEVRQKNQQQQTRENKPSIAEKRPSVAESSLAEIIDKAESLTLTDKEPVTAMDHYVLAVDNERQGKLGQALDSYRRAFKLDPDIDFAYKKHYQNTISKHHEAAAPATAKEDKFKHIVPIGNEYVAPSSSVSKDPLAHLIEEFSTQDTSYIPKLDYKPVSIAKLPGEIMLYILRYLALHNLSSIPHFALTCKKFFLYSRDPSVWQYACVHTFRLPSMTLEESKAYQTNQVMRHYGGQWLRMFIDRPRIRYDGVYISTCHYIRPGTSETTWNRPIHFVTYYRYLRFFPNGTILKHVTTDEPAQVVRLLQPGFRRQQVFIGEFVLEDDDHVLIDMNDPLLPSESFHMSLKLKTTHRGKHNKLIWEEYKSASLVPDRDDYVHDLKLLKPYFFSPKKEASVLNVDFSEKRYTINFSIQPNGTLANEYGQLNQQVTLRFSSLRSYHYDIGETIHPIQATFNYENGNQIDYPLDIYSGNLEIFAFYKNDTTKSIPITFHLDASITSFHFMPSIKHNPVVEDDGNDTPFVNDKISLQISTGRSTTTLAFSIFICILMWLLSLVMGLFGYQVVFRKRKADAHACMIGITTLFALPAVRSAQPGIPEVGTVSDILGFYWNMAIIACSSIAVTMCWVIRWDDSMDRDNKRNMSIKAFRAHVQATIRLTKVVLELEWTIFTRFIVGVIVATFLSIIYLVWTLRKSRRPLVIWDRLNKPIIKLFRPRIFAFLMRNSNPYSGSIDMTITTFSRGFCTGFMRDRHYNRNTSKSIHATALATFAETVGELGLLSSLSDDKDEVSLSSLELEFKKKARGLITASTDFTMPEITEEKQEVKMDVIVKDRMLDTVAIVHLVWTVNKGQ
;
A
#
# COMPACT_ATOMS: atom_id res chain seq x y z
N MET A 1 31.97 -34.22 -53.09
CA MET A 1 31.54 -32.80 -53.10
C MET A 1 30.03 -32.79 -52.99
N ASN A 2 29.50 -32.07 -52.01
CA ASN A 2 28.19 -32.36 -51.42
C ASN A 2 27.07 -31.64 -52.19
N ARG A 3 26.00 -32.37 -52.55
CA ARG A 3 24.88 -31.88 -53.38
C ARG A 3 24.21 -30.60 -52.82
N GLN A 4 24.27 -30.41 -51.52
CA GLN A 4 23.75 -29.22 -50.82
C GLN A 4 24.56 -27.94 -51.08
N GLU A 5 25.88 -28.04 -51.36
CA GLU A 5 26.68 -26.85 -51.67
C GLU A 5 26.39 -26.32 -53.07
N GLN A 6 26.12 -27.22 -54.04
CA GLN A 6 25.72 -26.84 -55.40
C GLN A 6 24.35 -26.15 -55.41
N GLU A 7 23.37 -26.67 -54.67
CA GLU A 7 22.04 -26.04 -54.58
C GLU A 7 22.10 -24.65 -53.91
N LEU A 8 23.00 -24.46 -52.94
CA LEU A 8 23.20 -23.17 -52.28
C LEU A 8 23.91 -22.15 -53.19
N GLU A 9 24.86 -22.59 -54.01
CA GLU A 9 25.51 -21.75 -55.00
C GLU A 9 24.57 -21.36 -56.15
N GLU A 10 23.73 -22.29 -56.62
CA GLU A 10 22.69 -22.00 -57.61
C GLU A 10 21.70 -20.96 -57.07
N PHE A 11 21.27 -21.08 -55.81
CA PHE A 11 20.41 -20.09 -55.17
C PHE A 11 21.07 -18.72 -55.04
N ARG A 12 22.34 -18.67 -54.60
CA ARG A 12 23.11 -17.41 -54.48
C ARG A 12 23.34 -16.75 -55.84
N ASN A 13 23.47 -17.52 -56.90
CA ASN A 13 23.64 -17.03 -58.26
C ASN A 13 22.33 -16.49 -58.83
N ALA A 14 21.21 -17.19 -58.62
CA ALA A 14 19.88 -16.74 -59.01
C ALA A 14 19.51 -15.43 -58.29
N TRP A 15 19.78 -15.34 -56.99
CA TRP A 15 19.50 -14.14 -56.20
C TRP A 15 20.35 -12.92 -56.64
N ARG A 16 21.64 -13.13 -56.94
CA ARG A 16 22.50 -12.06 -57.48
C ARG A 16 22.04 -11.55 -58.84
N GLN A 17 21.50 -12.43 -59.69
CA GLN A 17 20.93 -12.03 -60.98
C GLN A 17 19.64 -11.20 -60.81
N GLU A 18 18.76 -11.58 -59.87
CA GLU A 18 17.53 -10.84 -59.58
C GLU A 18 17.82 -9.42 -59.06
N VAL A 19 18.80 -9.28 -58.15
CA VAL A 19 19.21 -7.96 -57.61
C VAL A 19 19.81 -7.07 -58.70
N ARG A 20 20.61 -7.64 -59.63
CA ARG A 20 21.14 -6.88 -60.77
C ARG A 20 20.05 -6.41 -61.72
N GLN A 21 19.02 -7.23 -61.97
CA GLN A 21 17.88 -6.84 -62.81
C GLN A 21 17.05 -5.72 -62.17
N LYS A 22 16.81 -5.76 -60.85
CA LYS A 22 16.11 -4.67 -60.14
C LYS A 22 16.90 -3.36 -60.18
N ASN A 23 18.21 -3.41 -60.00
CA ASN A 23 19.05 -2.20 -60.07
C ASN A 23 19.11 -1.60 -61.49
N GLN A 24 19.11 -2.44 -62.55
CA GLN A 24 19.03 -1.95 -63.93
C GLN A 24 17.67 -1.32 -64.27
N GLN A 25 16.56 -1.88 -63.78
CA GLN A 25 15.23 -1.27 -63.95
C GLN A 25 15.10 0.08 -63.23
N GLN A 26 15.77 0.25 -62.10
CA GLN A 26 15.74 1.50 -61.33
C GLN A 26 16.59 2.59 -61.99
N GLN A 27 17.75 2.26 -62.57
CA GLN A 27 18.57 3.20 -63.36
C GLN A 27 17.91 3.63 -64.69
N THR A 28 17.05 2.80 -65.28
CA THR A 28 16.35 3.14 -66.54
C THR A 28 15.20 4.15 -66.31
N ARG A 29 14.70 4.28 -65.07
CA ARG A 29 13.66 5.26 -64.71
C ARG A 29 14.18 6.66 -64.41
N GLU A 30 15.47 6.80 -64.08
CA GLU A 30 16.07 8.10 -63.69
C GLU A 30 16.63 8.91 -64.87
N ASN A 31 16.77 8.33 -66.07
CA ASN A 31 17.35 9.00 -67.25
C ASN A 31 16.33 9.38 -68.34
N LYS A 32 15.39 10.28 -68.03
CA LYS A 32 14.65 11.06 -69.04
C LYS A 32 14.65 12.55 -68.67
N PRO A 33 15.24 13.45 -69.47
CA PRO A 33 15.31 14.87 -69.13
C PRO A 33 14.05 15.61 -69.58
N SER A 34 13.60 16.60 -68.81
CA SER A 34 12.61 17.59 -69.27
C SER A 34 13.20 18.99 -69.12
N ILE A 35 13.11 19.75 -70.23
CA ILE A 35 13.54 21.14 -70.42
C ILE A 35 12.44 22.07 -69.88
N ALA A 36 12.87 23.17 -69.26
CA ALA A 36 12.05 24.17 -68.58
C ALA A 36 11.30 25.12 -69.53
N GLU A 37 10.13 25.63 -69.10
CA GLU A 37 9.67 26.97 -69.51
C GLU A 37 8.84 27.71 -68.42
N LYS A 38 9.39 28.86 -68.01
CA LYS A 38 8.84 30.18 -67.60
C LYS A 38 7.79 30.39 -66.48
N ARG A 39 8.27 31.21 -65.51
CA ARG A 39 7.68 32.08 -64.44
C ARG A 39 6.53 33.03 -64.89
N PRO A 40 5.77 33.76 -64.01
CA PRO A 40 6.12 34.32 -62.66
C PRO A 40 5.06 34.13 -61.53
N SER A 41 5.43 33.95 -60.25
CA SER A 41 5.71 34.91 -59.14
C SER A 41 4.67 36.01 -58.87
N VAL A 42 3.93 35.91 -57.75
CA VAL A 42 3.62 36.91 -56.69
C VAL A 42 2.81 36.13 -55.62
N ALA A 43 3.43 35.66 -54.54
CA ALA A 43 3.64 36.32 -53.25
C ALA A 43 2.52 36.05 -52.23
N GLU A 44 2.90 35.35 -51.16
CA GLU A 44 2.75 35.82 -49.78
C GLU A 44 1.39 36.40 -49.38
N SER A 45 0.40 35.53 -49.36
CA SER A 45 -0.83 35.67 -48.58
C SER A 45 -1.56 34.33 -48.75
N SER A 46 -1.27 33.31 -47.95
CA SER A 46 -2.25 32.87 -46.94
C SER A 46 -1.75 31.71 -46.07
N LEU A 47 -0.43 31.55 -45.87
CA LEU A 47 0.08 30.46 -45.01
C LEU A 47 -0.35 30.63 -43.53
N ALA A 48 -0.61 31.86 -43.10
CA ALA A 48 -1.27 32.14 -41.83
C ALA A 48 -2.72 31.60 -41.82
N GLU A 49 -3.48 31.71 -42.92
CA GLU A 49 -4.84 31.14 -43.00
C GLU A 49 -4.85 29.61 -43.06
N ILE A 50 -3.79 28.98 -43.58
CA ILE A 50 -3.66 27.51 -43.63
C ILE A 50 -3.25 26.96 -42.26
N ILE A 51 -2.38 27.67 -41.52
CA ILE A 51 -1.98 27.30 -40.16
C ILE A 51 -3.14 27.53 -39.17
N ASP A 52 -3.89 28.63 -39.31
CA ASP A 52 -5.11 28.89 -38.51
C ASP A 52 -6.21 27.84 -38.82
N LYS A 53 -6.28 27.36 -40.07
CA LYS A 53 -7.11 26.20 -40.45
C LYS A 53 -6.65 24.90 -39.78
N ALA A 54 -5.34 24.66 -39.68
CA ALA A 54 -4.78 23.44 -39.09
C ALA A 54 -4.95 23.41 -37.55
N GLU A 55 -4.82 24.55 -36.86
CA GLU A 55 -5.15 24.66 -35.43
C GLU A 55 -6.67 24.52 -35.19
N SER A 56 -7.51 25.09 -36.06
CA SER A 56 -8.97 24.93 -35.97
C SER A 56 -9.45 23.48 -36.17
N LEU A 57 -8.70 22.66 -36.91
CA LEU A 57 -9.02 21.24 -37.15
C LEU A 57 -8.76 20.35 -35.94
N THR A 58 -7.91 20.76 -34.98
CA THR A 58 -7.76 20.06 -33.69
C THR A 58 -8.93 20.33 -32.73
N LEU A 59 -9.81 21.28 -33.08
CA LEU A 59 -11.01 21.66 -32.33
C LEU A 59 -12.33 21.31 -33.04
N THR A 60 -12.29 20.68 -34.23
CA THR A 60 -13.51 20.26 -34.94
C THR A 60 -13.49 18.77 -35.29
N ASP A 61 -14.59 18.08 -34.98
CA ASP A 61 -14.91 16.69 -35.34
C ASP A 61 -15.03 16.49 -36.87
N LYS A 62 -13.92 16.61 -37.62
CA LYS A 62 -13.87 16.18 -39.02
C LYS A 62 -12.93 14.98 -39.15
N GLU A 63 -13.49 13.88 -39.64
CA GLU A 63 -12.73 12.65 -39.85
C GLU A 63 -11.62 12.85 -40.89
N PRO A 64 -10.40 12.33 -40.64
CA PRO A 64 -9.31 12.37 -41.61
C PRO A 64 -9.69 11.56 -42.86
N VAL A 65 -9.42 12.11 -44.05
CA VAL A 65 -9.89 11.56 -45.34
C VAL A 65 -8.74 10.94 -46.16
N THR A 66 -7.50 11.42 -46.00
CA THR A 66 -6.36 10.99 -46.81
C THR A 66 -5.52 9.91 -46.11
N ALA A 67 -4.87 9.02 -46.87
CA ALA A 67 -3.92 8.03 -46.35
C ALA A 67 -2.78 8.67 -45.53
N MET A 68 -2.28 9.82 -46.00
CA MET A 68 -1.25 10.61 -45.31
C MET A 68 -1.75 11.19 -43.99
N ASP A 69 -2.99 11.68 -43.94
CA ASP A 69 -3.59 12.24 -42.73
C ASP A 69 -3.78 11.16 -41.66
N HIS A 70 -4.23 9.97 -42.07
CA HIS A 70 -4.31 8.81 -41.19
C HIS A 70 -2.93 8.38 -40.68
N TYR A 71 -1.89 8.46 -41.51
CA TYR A 71 -0.53 8.10 -41.12
C TYR A 71 0.06 9.12 -40.14
N VAL A 72 -0.13 10.42 -40.37
CA VAL A 72 0.28 11.50 -39.45
C VAL A 72 -0.44 11.38 -38.11
N LEU A 73 -1.77 11.15 -38.14
CA LEU A 73 -2.56 10.93 -36.94
C LEU A 73 -2.10 9.68 -36.18
N ALA A 74 -1.67 8.64 -36.89
CA ALA A 74 -1.12 7.44 -36.28
C ALA A 74 0.20 7.72 -35.54
N VAL A 75 1.12 8.44 -36.20
CA VAL A 75 2.41 8.86 -35.61
C VAL A 75 2.19 9.75 -34.40
N ASP A 76 1.24 10.68 -34.45
CA ASP A 76 0.93 11.55 -33.31
C ASP A 76 0.26 10.78 -32.16
N ASN A 77 -0.67 9.88 -32.44
CA ASN A 77 -1.26 9.03 -31.39
C ASN A 77 -0.20 8.11 -30.75
N GLU A 78 0.77 7.63 -31.52
CA GLU A 78 1.92 6.87 -31.04
C GLU A 78 2.81 7.71 -30.13
N ARG A 79 3.17 8.93 -30.55
CA ARG A 79 3.91 9.91 -29.72
C ARG A 79 3.18 10.25 -28.43
N GLN A 80 1.85 10.27 -28.47
CA GLN A 80 0.99 10.56 -27.31
C GLN A 80 0.69 9.32 -26.44
N GLY A 81 1.21 8.13 -26.81
CA GLY A 81 1.02 6.89 -26.05
C GLY A 81 -0.34 6.22 -26.22
N LYS A 82 -1.20 6.69 -27.13
CA LYS A 82 -2.51 6.11 -27.45
C LYS A 82 -2.38 5.01 -28.50
N LEU A 83 -1.69 3.93 -28.11
CA LEU A 83 -1.24 2.87 -29.03
C LEU A 83 -2.39 2.18 -29.79
N GLY A 84 -3.54 1.95 -29.16
CA GLY A 84 -4.70 1.33 -29.84
C GLY A 84 -5.23 2.17 -31.01
N GLN A 85 -5.40 3.48 -30.78
CA GLN A 85 -5.87 4.42 -31.81
C GLN A 85 -4.81 4.66 -32.89
N ALA A 86 -3.53 4.64 -32.52
CA ALA A 86 -2.43 4.71 -33.46
C ALA A 86 -2.44 3.50 -34.41
N LEU A 87 -2.64 2.30 -33.89
CA LEU A 87 -2.64 1.06 -34.67
C LEU A 87 -3.81 1.00 -35.66
N ASP A 88 -5.00 1.44 -35.24
CA ASP A 88 -6.16 1.54 -36.14
C ASP A 88 -5.94 2.57 -37.24
N SER A 89 -5.27 3.68 -36.93
CA SER A 89 -4.95 4.74 -37.89
C SER A 89 -3.86 4.28 -38.87
N TYR A 90 -2.82 3.58 -38.42
CA TYR A 90 -1.82 2.95 -39.30
C TYR A 90 -2.46 1.92 -40.23
N ARG A 91 -3.34 1.05 -39.71
CA ARG A 91 -4.05 0.07 -40.54
C ARG A 91 -4.89 0.75 -41.61
N ARG A 92 -5.58 1.84 -41.31
CA ARG A 92 -6.34 2.61 -42.30
C ARG A 92 -5.43 3.28 -43.33
N ALA A 93 -4.32 3.88 -42.89
CA ALA A 93 -3.34 4.49 -43.78
C ALA A 93 -2.75 3.48 -44.78
N PHE A 94 -2.24 2.35 -44.30
CA PHE A 94 -1.68 1.28 -45.14
C PHE A 94 -2.72 0.56 -46.01
N LYS A 95 -3.98 0.56 -45.59
CA LYS A 95 -5.09 0.02 -46.39
C LYS A 95 -5.44 0.93 -47.56
N LEU A 96 -5.27 2.25 -47.42
CA LEU A 96 -5.51 3.23 -48.47
C LEU A 96 -4.30 3.35 -49.42
N ASP A 97 -3.09 3.32 -48.88
CA ASP A 97 -1.84 3.30 -49.66
C ASP A 97 -0.80 2.40 -48.98
N PRO A 98 -0.44 1.26 -49.59
CA PRO A 98 0.55 0.32 -49.04
C PRO A 98 1.96 0.91 -48.86
N ASP A 99 2.33 1.92 -49.65
CA ASP A 99 3.69 2.52 -49.66
C ASP A 99 3.71 3.90 -48.95
N ILE A 100 2.70 4.18 -48.13
CA ILE A 100 2.53 5.47 -47.45
C ILE A 100 3.67 5.82 -46.49
N ASP A 101 4.38 4.81 -45.95
CA ASP A 101 5.53 5.00 -45.08
C ASP A 101 6.72 5.61 -45.82
N PHE A 102 6.94 5.21 -47.08
CA PHE A 102 7.94 5.77 -47.97
C PHE A 102 7.56 7.19 -48.42
N ALA A 103 6.28 7.40 -48.75
CA ALA A 103 5.75 8.73 -49.09
C ALA A 103 5.88 9.71 -47.93
N TYR A 104 5.54 9.28 -46.70
CA TYR A 104 5.71 10.06 -45.48
C TYR A 104 7.18 10.37 -45.20
N LYS A 105 8.08 9.39 -45.35
CA LYS A 105 9.52 9.57 -45.14
C LYS A 105 10.13 10.55 -46.14
N LYS A 106 9.73 10.47 -47.41
CA LYS A 106 10.13 11.40 -48.47
C LYS A 106 9.59 12.82 -48.22
N HIS A 107 8.36 12.94 -47.74
CA HIS A 107 7.78 14.23 -47.34
C HIS A 107 8.49 14.81 -46.09
N TYR A 108 8.73 14.01 -45.07
CA TYR A 108 9.40 14.45 -43.84
C TYR A 108 10.83 14.97 -44.11
N GLN A 109 11.59 14.24 -44.93
CA GLN A 109 12.96 14.62 -45.31
C GLN A 109 13.00 15.89 -46.16
N ASN A 110 12.04 16.09 -47.07
CA ASN A 110 12.02 17.24 -47.95
C ASN A 110 11.48 18.52 -47.28
N THR A 111 10.52 18.38 -46.36
CA THR A 111 9.73 19.52 -45.84
C THR A 111 10.05 19.88 -44.38
N ILE A 112 10.38 18.90 -43.53
CA ILE A 112 10.53 19.12 -42.06
C ILE A 112 11.99 19.23 -41.65
N SER A 113 12.89 18.43 -42.24
CA SER A 113 14.33 18.49 -41.93
C SER A 113 14.99 19.83 -42.33
N LYS A 114 14.52 20.49 -43.39
CA LYS A 114 15.05 21.80 -43.84
C LYS A 114 14.60 22.99 -42.98
N HIS A 115 13.48 22.86 -42.25
CA HIS A 115 12.97 23.93 -41.40
C HIS A 115 13.50 23.88 -39.96
N HIS A 116 13.92 22.71 -39.47
CA HIS A 116 14.49 22.58 -38.12
C HIS A 116 15.91 23.15 -37.97
N GLU A 117 16.64 23.40 -39.07
CA GLU A 117 17.95 24.06 -39.02
C GLU A 117 17.86 25.59 -38.88
N ALA A 118 16.67 26.20 -39.03
CA ALA A 118 16.54 27.66 -39.18
C ALA A 118 15.78 28.42 -38.06
N ALA A 119 15.24 27.76 -37.03
CA ALA A 119 14.41 28.45 -36.02
C ALA A 119 14.87 28.21 -34.58
N ALA A 120 15.42 29.26 -33.96
CA ALA A 120 15.64 29.38 -32.51
C ALA A 120 14.32 29.61 -31.74
N PRO A 121 14.24 29.33 -30.42
CA PRO A 121 12.97 29.13 -29.73
C PRO A 121 12.35 30.45 -29.22
N ALA A 122 11.07 30.66 -29.55
CA ALA A 122 10.21 31.64 -28.89
C ALA A 122 9.15 30.93 -28.03
N THR A 123 8.84 31.60 -26.91
CA THR A 123 8.05 31.19 -25.75
C THR A 123 6.53 31.14 -25.98
N ALA A 124 5.86 30.17 -25.34
CA ALA A 124 4.67 30.29 -24.46
C ALA A 124 3.64 29.15 -24.62
N LYS A 125 3.02 28.86 -23.48
CA LYS A 125 2.21 27.69 -23.05
C LYS A 125 0.91 27.43 -23.81
N GLU A 126 0.45 26.17 -23.78
CA GLU A 126 -0.88 25.80 -23.26
C GLU A 126 -0.90 24.40 -22.61
N ASP A 127 -1.53 24.32 -21.43
CA ASP A 127 -1.67 23.14 -20.58
C ASP A 127 -2.81 22.23 -21.06
N LYS A 128 -2.48 20.98 -21.44
CA LYS A 128 -3.42 19.85 -21.41
C LYS A 128 -2.81 18.68 -20.65
N PHE A 129 -3.49 18.31 -19.57
CA PHE A 129 -3.16 17.23 -18.64
C PHE A 129 -2.96 15.89 -19.39
N LYS A 130 -1.73 15.35 -19.33
CA LYS A 130 -1.39 13.99 -19.75
C LYS A 130 -0.69 13.28 -18.59
N HIS A 131 -1.13 12.08 -18.29
CA HIS A 131 -0.46 11.17 -17.35
C HIS A 131 0.79 10.60 -18.03
N ILE A 132 1.85 11.40 -18.04
CA ILE A 132 3.22 11.02 -18.35
C ILE A 132 4.03 11.54 -17.15
N VAL A 133 5.00 10.76 -16.66
CA VAL A 133 5.97 11.24 -15.66
C VAL A 133 6.44 12.62 -16.12
N PRO A 134 6.19 13.71 -15.36
CA PRO A 134 6.41 15.06 -15.87
C PRO A 134 7.89 15.24 -16.16
N ILE A 135 8.26 15.16 -17.44
CA ILE A 135 9.54 15.68 -17.92
C ILE A 135 9.30 17.19 -18.01
N GLY A 136 9.58 17.88 -16.90
CA GLY A 136 9.63 19.34 -16.90
C GLY A 136 10.61 19.82 -17.97
N ASN A 137 10.35 21.01 -18.52
CA ASN A 137 11.27 21.72 -19.40
C ASN A 137 12.70 21.65 -18.84
N GLU A 138 13.68 21.37 -19.69
CA GLU A 138 15.08 21.27 -19.26
C GLU A 138 15.48 22.54 -18.50
N TYR A 139 16.02 22.39 -17.30
CA TYR A 139 16.45 23.52 -16.50
C TYR A 139 17.77 24.04 -17.07
N VAL A 140 17.73 25.24 -17.64
CA VAL A 140 18.93 26.00 -18.00
C VAL A 140 19.29 26.84 -16.79
N ALA A 141 20.50 26.64 -16.26
CA ALA A 141 21.00 27.48 -15.18
C ALA A 141 21.08 28.95 -15.66
N PRO A 142 20.61 29.92 -14.87
CA PRO A 142 20.78 31.33 -15.23
C PRO A 142 22.27 31.64 -15.38
N SER A 143 22.62 32.38 -16.44
CA SER A 143 23.98 32.83 -16.70
C SER A 143 24.59 33.45 -15.45
N SER A 144 25.88 33.19 -15.23
CA SER A 144 26.70 33.42 -14.04
C SER A 144 26.63 34.81 -13.37
N SER A 145 25.96 35.79 -13.95
CA SER A 145 25.77 37.13 -13.41
C SER A 145 24.57 37.22 -12.44
N VAL A 146 24.85 36.93 -11.17
CA VAL A 146 24.16 37.48 -9.97
C VAL A 146 22.68 37.08 -9.79
N SER A 147 22.45 35.91 -9.19
CA SER A 147 21.30 35.70 -8.31
C SER A 147 21.83 35.57 -6.89
N LYS A 148 21.50 36.52 -6.00
CA LYS A 148 21.66 36.32 -4.54
C LYS A 148 20.87 35.06 -4.13
N ASP A 149 21.25 34.41 -3.03
CA ASP A 149 20.46 33.29 -2.48
C ASP A 149 19.01 33.78 -2.29
N PRO A 150 17.99 33.11 -2.87
CA PRO A 150 16.60 33.54 -2.72
C PRO A 150 16.16 33.62 -1.26
N LEU A 151 16.86 32.94 -0.34
CA LEU A 151 16.57 32.95 1.09
C LEU A 151 17.55 33.81 1.90
N ALA A 152 18.37 34.64 1.26
CA ALA A 152 19.35 35.49 1.96
C ALA A 152 18.70 36.36 3.05
N HIS A 153 17.52 36.92 2.79
CA HIS A 153 16.77 37.72 3.77
C HIS A 153 16.39 36.92 5.02
N LEU A 154 15.99 35.65 4.86
CA LEU A 154 15.64 34.79 6.01
C LEU A 154 16.86 34.42 6.85
N ILE A 155 18.03 34.26 6.21
CA ILE A 155 19.29 33.99 6.93
C ILE A 155 19.63 35.21 7.80
N GLU A 156 19.54 36.41 7.25
CA GLU A 156 19.79 37.65 7.98
C GLU A 156 18.78 37.83 9.12
N GLU A 157 17.47 37.72 8.83
CA GLU A 157 16.41 37.84 9.83
C GLU A 157 16.60 36.85 10.99
N PHE A 158 16.80 35.56 10.71
CA PHE A 158 16.93 34.55 11.75
C PHE A 158 18.24 34.65 12.52
N SER A 159 19.31 35.19 11.92
CA SER A 159 20.57 35.42 12.63
C SER A 159 20.47 36.49 13.71
N THR A 160 19.53 37.44 13.56
CA THR A 160 19.31 38.54 14.52
C THR A 160 18.33 38.19 15.64
N GLN A 161 17.56 37.11 15.50
CA GLN A 161 16.56 36.68 16.47
C GLN A 161 17.14 35.72 17.52
N ASP A 162 16.55 35.68 18.72
CA ASP A 162 16.84 34.60 19.65
C ASP A 162 16.31 33.28 19.08
N THR A 163 17.21 32.31 18.91
CA THR A 163 16.93 30.98 18.36
C THR A 163 17.14 29.88 19.40
N SER A 164 16.99 30.22 20.68
CA SER A 164 16.98 29.27 21.78
C SER A 164 15.91 28.19 21.60
N TYR A 165 16.19 26.98 22.09
CA TYR A 165 15.25 25.86 21.97
C TYR A 165 14.16 25.96 23.03
N ILE A 166 12.90 26.08 22.59
CA ILE A 166 11.74 26.18 23.47
C ILE A 166 10.95 24.86 23.42
N PRO A 167 10.70 24.17 24.55
CA PRO A 167 9.89 22.97 24.57
C PRO A 167 8.42 23.29 24.26
N LYS A 168 7.73 22.41 23.53
CA LYS A 168 6.27 22.50 23.31
C LYS A 168 5.46 22.19 24.59
N LEU A 169 6.05 21.43 25.51
CA LEU A 169 5.48 21.07 26.80
C LEU A 169 6.51 21.43 27.87
N ASP A 170 6.19 22.39 28.74
CA ASP A 170 7.15 23.01 29.66
C ASP A 170 7.87 22.01 30.60
N TYR A 171 7.21 20.89 30.91
CA TYR A 171 7.76 19.84 31.78
C TYR A 171 8.65 18.83 31.06
N LYS A 172 8.80 18.90 29.73
CA LYS A 172 9.66 17.98 28.97
C LYS A 172 11.01 18.61 28.66
N PRO A 173 12.14 17.93 28.92
CA PRO A 173 13.46 18.46 28.58
C PRO A 173 13.69 18.46 27.06
N VAL A 174 14.40 19.49 26.57
CA VAL A 174 14.86 19.54 25.17
C VAL A 174 16.25 18.91 25.07
N SER A 175 16.32 17.59 24.90
CA SER A 175 17.58 16.84 24.90
C SER A 175 18.57 17.30 23.82
N ILE A 176 18.08 17.75 22.67
CA ILE A 176 18.93 18.24 21.57
C ILE A 176 19.66 19.55 21.92
N ALA A 177 19.15 20.31 22.90
CA ALA A 177 19.79 21.54 23.36
C ALA A 177 21.11 21.27 24.10
N LYS A 178 21.36 20.03 24.55
CA LYS A 178 22.60 19.62 25.21
C LYS A 178 23.78 19.46 24.24
N LEU A 179 23.52 19.38 22.94
CA LEU A 179 24.56 19.18 21.93
C LEU A 179 25.18 20.53 21.52
N PRO A 180 26.53 20.66 21.55
CA PRO A 180 27.22 21.80 20.98
C PRO A 180 26.94 21.96 19.48
N GLY A 181 26.99 23.20 18.99
CA GLY A 181 26.73 23.50 17.58
C GLY A 181 27.74 22.83 16.63
N GLU A 182 28.98 22.66 17.07
CA GLU A 182 30.07 22.01 16.34
C GLU A 182 29.75 20.54 16.05
N ILE A 183 29.17 19.84 17.03
CA ILE A 183 28.74 18.45 16.87
C ILE A 183 27.57 18.38 15.89
N MET A 184 26.65 19.34 15.94
CA MET A 184 25.56 19.43 14.97
C MET A 184 26.09 19.61 13.54
N LEU A 185 27.06 20.51 13.34
CA LEU A 185 27.70 20.72 12.04
C LEU A 185 28.44 19.46 11.57
N TYR A 186 29.10 18.72 12.47
CA TYR A 186 29.74 17.45 12.15
C TYR A 186 28.73 16.39 11.69
N ILE A 187 27.58 16.28 12.38
CA ILE A 187 26.47 15.41 11.97
C ILE A 187 25.96 15.81 10.58
N LEU A 188 25.79 17.11 10.32
CA LEU A 188 25.34 17.59 9.01
C LEU A 188 26.35 17.32 7.89
N ARG A 189 27.66 17.43 8.15
CA ARG A 189 28.71 17.04 7.20
C ARG A 189 28.64 15.56 6.84
N TYR A 190 28.40 14.70 7.82
CA TYR A 190 28.17 13.27 7.59
C TYR A 190 26.91 13.04 6.75
N LEU A 191 25.78 13.66 7.13
CA LEU A 191 24.52 13.55 6.40
C LEU A 191 24.62 14.07 4.96
N ALA A 192 25.43 15.10 4.70
CA ALA A 192 25.62 15.66 3.36
C ALA A 192 26.20 14.66 2.36
N LEU A 193 27.01 13.70 2.82
CA LEU A 193 27.61 12.66 1.98
C LEU A 193 26.71 11.42 1.84
N HIS A 194 26.01 11.04 2.91
CA HIS A 194 25.25 9.79 2.95
C HIS A 194 23.78 9.95 2.54
N ASN A 195 23.11 11.02 2.96
CA ASN A 195 21.71 11.28 2.64
C ASN A 195 21.42 12.78 2.58
N LEU A 196 21.65 13.36 1.41
CA LEU A 196 21.43 14.77 1.14
C LEU A 196 19.98 15.23 1.40
N SER A 197 19.00 14.33 1.21
CA SER A 197 17.58 14.65 1.40
C SER A 197 17.26 14.98 2.85
N SER A 198 18.03 14.50 3.81
CA SER A 198 17.82 14.77 5.24
C SER A 198 18.09 16.23 5.62
N ILE A 199 18.97 16.94 4.91
CA ILE A 199 19.37 18.32 5.24
C ILE A 199 18.20 19.30 5.08
N PRO A 200 17.45 19.31 3.96
CA PRO A 200 16.25 20.14 3.84
C PRO A 200 15.18 19.81 4.89
N HIS A 201 14.94 18.53 5.19
CA HIS A 201 13.97 18.14 6.22
C HIS A 201 14.39 18.65 7.60
N PHE A 202 15.68 18.54 7.92
CA PHE A 202 16.26 19.11 9.14
C PHE A 202 16.06 20.63 9.19
N ALA A 203 16.33 21.34 8.09
CA ALA A 203 16.17 22.78 7.98
C ALA A 203 14.72 23.26 8.21
N LEU A 204 13.72 22.45 7.83
CA LEU A 204 12.30 22.79 7.97
C LEU A 204 11.75 22.67 9.40
N THR A 205 12.51 22.11 10.33
CA THR A 205 12.01 21.87 11.70
C THR A 205 11.99 23.12 12.58
N CYS A 206 13.06 23.92 12.57
CA CYS A 206 13.16 25.16 13.35
C CYS A 206 14.16 26.14 12.73
N LYS A 207 14.07 27.42 13.13
CA LYS A 207 14.94 28.50 12.65
C LYS A 207 16.44 28.21 12.87
N LYS A 208 16.80 27.65 14.02
CA LYS A 208 18.20 27.30 14.34
C LYS A 208 18.75 26.21 13.41
N PHE A 209 17.94 25.19 13.10
CA PHE A 209 18.35 24.11 12.20
C PHE A 209 18.43 24.58 10.75
N PHE A 210 17.57 25.52 10.35
CA PHE A 210 17.69 26.22 9.08
C PHE A 210 19.07 26.91 8.96
N LEU A 211 19.49 27.66 9.99
CA LEU A 211 20.80 28.32 10.00
C LEU A 211 21.96 27.31 9.90
N TYR A 212 21.93 26.22 10.69
CA TYR A 212 22.96 25.18 10.61
C TYR A 212 23.04 24.52 9.23
N SER A 213 21.89 24.30 8.57
CA SER A 213 21.87 23.73 7.21
C SER A 213 22.50 24.63 6.15
N ARG A 214 22.63 25.93 6.44
CA ARG A 214 23.20 26.95 5.54
C ARG A 214 24.66 27.26 5.84
N ASP A 215 25.25 26.62 6.85
CA ASP A 215 26.64 26.83 7.23
C ASP A 215 27.60 26.44 6.08
N PRO A 216 28.54 27.31 5.67
CA PRO A 216 29.45 27.05 4.56
C PRO A 216 30.31 25.80 4.74
N SER A 217 30.64 25.42 5.97
CA SER A 217 31.54 24.29 6.25
C SER A 217 30.91 22.94 5.88
N VAL A 218 29.57 22.82 5.97
CA VAL A 218 28.83 21.62 5.56
C VAL A 218 28.96 21.43 4.05
N TRP A 219 28.75 22.50 3.29
CA TRP A 219 28.75 22.47 1.83
C TRP A 219 30.16 22.44 1.24
N GLN A 220 31.14 23.05 1.90
CA GLN A 220 32.55 22.89 1.57
C GLN A 220 32.94 21.43 1.66
N TYR A 221 32.62 20.78 2.79
CA TYR A 221 32.87 19.36 2.98
C TYR A 221 32.18 18.52 1.89
N ALA A 222 30.90 18.78 1.61
CA ALA A 222 30.17 18.09 0.55
C ALA A 222 30.81 18.26 -0.84
N CYS A 223 31.23 19.48 -1.22
CA CYS A 223 31.84 19.75 -2.52
C CYS A 223 33.20 19.07 -2.68
N VAL A 224 34.06 19.16 -1.66
CA VAL A 224 35.42 18.59 -1.70
C VAL A 224 35.39 17.07 -1.86
N HIS A 225 34.38 16.41 -1.28
CA HIS A 225 34.21 14.96 -1.41
C HIS A 225 33.45 14.54 -2.68
N THR A 226 32.40 15.27 -3.06
CA THR A 226 31.52 14.86 -4.18
C THR A 226 32.16 15.11 -5.55
N PHE A 227 32.89 16.21 -5.71
CA PHE A 227 33.56 16.58 -6.96
C PHE A 227 35.01 16.11 -7.03
N ARG A 228 35.42 15.22 -6.11
CA ARG A 228 36.76 14.63 -6.12
C ARG A 228 36.85 13.63 -7.27
N LEU A 229 37.85 13.81 -8.13
CA LEU A 229 38.17 12.85 -9.17
C LEU A 229 38.89 11.63 -8.56
N PRO A 230 38.71 10.41 -9.13
CA PRO A 230 39.34 9.19 -8.61
C PRO A 230 40.87 9.28 -8.50
N SER A 231 41.51 10.04 -9.39
CA SER A 231 42.97 10.23 -9.43
C SER A 231 43.51 11.27 -8.45
N MET A 232 42.65 12.06 -7.79
CA MET A 232 43.05 13.16 -6.91
C MET A 232 43.08 12.75 -5.43
N THR A 233 44.03 13.29 -4.68
CA THR A 233 44.02 13.24 -3.21
C THR A 233 42.97 14.19 -2.62
N LEU A 234 42.65 14.03 -1.33
CA LEU A 234 41.66 14.90 -0.67
C LEU A 234 42.16 16.36 -0.57
N GLU A 235 43.46 16.57 -0.37
CA GLU A 235 44.06 17.90 -0.26
C GLU A 235 44.08 18.62 -1.61
N GLU A 236 44.43 17.91 -2.69
CA GLU A 236 44.35 18.43 -4.06
C GLU A 236 42.92 18.79 -4.43
N SER A 237 41.95 17.92 -4.11
CA SER A 237 40.53 18.22 -4.32
C SER A 237 40.14 19.48 -3.55
N LYS A 238 40.54 19.61 -2.28
CA LYS A 238 40.24 20.80 -1.47
C LYS A 238 40.79 22.07 -2.11
N ALA A 239 42.03 22.06 -2.57
CA ALA A 239 42.65 23.21 -3.24
C ALA A 239 41.93 23.56 -4.54
N TYR A 240 41.66 22.55 -5.38
CA TYR A 240 40.98 22.71 -6.66
C TYR A 240 39.56 23.26 -6.49
N GLN A 241 38.74 22.64 -5.63
CA GLN A 241 37.36 23.09 -5.41
C GLN A 241 37.28 24.47 -4.77
N THR A 242 38.25 24.83 -3.93
CA THR A 242 38.31 26.19 -3.35
C THR A 242 38.54 27.24 -4.44
N ASN A 243 39.43 26.95 -5.40
CA ASN A 243 39.67 27.82 -6.54
C ASN A 243 38.41 27.95 -7.43
N GLN A 244 37.75 26.81 -7.69
CA GLN A 244 36.50 26.77 -8.48
C GLN A 244 35.38 27.59 -7.84
N VAL A 245 35.14 27.43 -6.53
CA VAL A 245 34.13 28.21 -5.78
C VAL A 245 34.41 29.70 -5.88
N MET A 246 35.66 30.13 -5.78
CA MET A 246 36.02 31.54 -5.77
C MET A 246 35.86 32.17 -7.16
N ARG A 247 36.29 31.47 -8.22
CA ARG A 247 36.25 31.98 -9.60
C ARG A 247 34.84 31.99 -10.20
N HIS A 248 34.06 30.93 -10.00
CA HIS A 248 32.81 30.73 -10.73
C HIS A 248 31.55 30.89 -9.87
N TYR A 249 31.67 30.82 -8.54
CA TYR A 249 30.52 30.81 -7.63
C TYR A 249 30.59 31.87 -6.52
N GLY A 250 31.56 32.80 -6.59
CA GLY A 250 31.66 33.95 -5.67
C GLY A 250 31.82 33.56 -4.20
N GLY A 251 32.51 32.45 -3.91
CA GLY A 251 32.71 31.99 -2.53
C GLY A 251 31.56 31.17 -1.93
N GLN A 252 30.46 30.95 -2.67
CA GLN A 252 29.27 30.27 -2.15
C GLN A 252 29.27 28.76 -2.44
N TRP A 253 29.71 27.97 -1.45
CA TRP A 253 29.78 26.50 -1.54
C TRP A 253 28.45 25.81 -1.85
N LEU A 254 27.35 26.23 -1.19
CA LEU A 254 26.01 25.68 -1.46
C LEU A 254 25.58 25.90 -2.91
N ARG A 255 25.88 27.08 -3.46
CA ARG A 255 25.56 27.40 -4.85
C ARG A 255 26.31 26.49 -5.82
N MET A 256 27.62 26.33 -5.62
CA MET A 256 28.41 25.37 -6.40
C MET A 256 27.82 23.97 -6.32
N PHE A 257 27.46 23.51 -5.12
CA PHE A 257 26.88 22.18 -4.95
C PHE A 257 25.54 21.99 -5.68
N ILE A 258 24.73 23.04 -5.81
CA ILE A 258 23.42 22.98 -6.50
C ILE A 258 23.60 23.13 -8.01
N ASP A 259 24.44 24.06 -8.47
CA ASP A 259 24.46 24.47 -9.87
C ASP A 259 25.51 23.70 -10.70
N ARG A 260 26.58 23.20 -10.09
CA ARG A 260 27.61 22.43 -10.80
C ARG A 260 27.12 21.00 -11.08
N PRO A 261 27.15 20.54 -12.36
CA PRO A 261 26.76 19.18 -12.71
C PRO A 261 27.59 18.13 -11.95
N ARG A 262 26.94 17.06 -11.48
CA ARG A 262 27.61 15.91 -10.85
C ARG A 262 26.95 14.58 -11.16
N ILE A 263 27.76 13.54 -11.30
CA ILE A 263 27.28 12.16 -11.31
C ILE A 263 26.80 11.79 -9.90
N ARG A 264 25.68 11.07 -9.83
CA ARG A 264 25.12 10.56 -8.58
C ARG A 264 25.49 9.10 -8.36
N TYR A 265 26.20 8.85 -7.26
CA TYR A 265 26.61 7.50 -6.85
C TYR A 265 25.57 6.78 -5.96
N ASP A 266 24.57 7.51 -5.46
CA ASP A 266 23.54 7.02 -4.54
C ASP A 266 22.37 6.31 -5.23
N GLY A 267 22.46 6.05 -6.53
CA GLY A 267 21.38 5.41 -7.30
C GLY A 267 21.81 4.83 -8.64
N VAL A 268 20.84 4.54 -9.49
CA VAL A 268 21.04 3.90 -10.80
C VAL A 268 20.36 4.77 -11.85
N TYR A 269 21.04 4.99 -12.98
CA TYR A 269 20.47 5.65 -14.14
C TYR A 269 19.77 4.62 -15.02
N ILE A 270 18.50 4.84 -15.37
CA ILE A 270 17.63 3.87 -16.02
C ILE A 270 17.08 4.44 -17.33
N SER A 271 17.19 3.69 -18.41
CA SER A 271 16.52 3.97 -19.69
C SER A 271 15.46 2.90 -19.99
N THR A 272 14.22 3.32 -20.25
CA THR A 272 13.05 2.44 -20.48
C THR A 272 12.74 2.28 -21.96
N CYS A 273 13.28 1.23 -22.57
CA CYS A 273 13.18 0.98 -24.00
C CYS A 273 12.01 0.02 -24.31
N HIS A 274 11.38 0.23 -25.46
CA HIS A 274 10.25 -0.59 -25.90
C HIS A 274 10.52 -0.99 -27.35
N TYR A 275 10.29 -2.25 -27.69
CA TYR A 275 10.28 -2.69 -29.07
C TYR A 275 9.12 -3.64 -29.31
N ILE A 276 8.70 -3.69 -30.57
CA ILE A 276 7.61 -4.51 -31.00
C ILE A 276 8.20 -5.75 -31.69
N ARG A 277 7.81 -6.94 -31.22
CA ARG A 277 8.19 -8.21 -31.84
C ARG A 277 6.94 -8.90 -32.42
N PRO A 278 6.95 -9.33 -33.69
CA PRO A 278 5.87 -10.16 -34.22
C PRO A 278 5.85 -11.50 -33.49
N GLY A 279 4.69 -11.89 -32.99
CA GLY A 279 4.46 -13.21 -32.40
C GLY A 279 4.21 -14.27 -33.47
N THR A 280 4.48 -15.52 -33.12
CA THR A 280 4.22 -16.67 -33.98
C THR A 280 2.75 -17.05 -33.91
N SER A 281 2.09 -17.17 -35.06
CA SER A 281 0.72 -17.67 -35.19
C SER A 281 0.64 -18.68 -36.33
N GLU A 282 -0.07 -19.78 -36.11
CA GLU A 282 -0.34 -20.78 -37.15
C GLU A 282 -1.39 -20.30 -38.18
N THR A 283 -2.25 -19.35 -37.80
CA THR A 283 -3.32 -18.79 -38.64
C THR A 283 -3.02 -17.39 -39.16
N THR A 284 -3.19 -17.16 -40.47
CA THR A 284 -2.91 -15.89 -41.16
C THR A 284 -3.77 -14.70 -40.69
N TRP A 285 -4.91 -14.95 -40.03
CA TRP A 285 -5.87 -13.93 -39.59
C TRP A 285 -5.50 -13.28 -38.24
N ASN A 286 -4.67 -13.92 -37.41
CA ASN A 286 -4.32 -13.42 -36.08
C ASN A 286 -2.80 -13.47 -35.90
N ARG A 287 -2.09 -12.39 -36.26
CA ARG A 287 -0.67 -12.22 -35.96
C ARG A 287 -0.53 -11.42 -34.66
N PRO A 288 -0.36 -12.07 -33.50
CA PRO A 288 -0.19 -11.37 -32.23
C PRO A 288 1.09 -10.54 -32.31
N ILE A 289 1.06 -9.35 -31.72
CA ILE A 289 2.19 -8.44 -31.65
C ILE A 289 2.62 -8.36 -30.18
N HIS A 290 3.86 -8.75 -29.88
CA HIS A 290 4.42 -8.62 -28.54
C HIS A 290 5.03 -7.24 -28.37
N PHE A 291 4.51 -6.49 -27.41
CA PHE A 291 5.12 -5.25 -26.95
C PHE A 291 6.10 -5.59 -25.83
N VAL A 292 7.40 -5.54 -26.11
CA VAL A 292 8.45 -5.92 -25.16
C VAL A 292 9.10 -4.67 -24.60
N THR A 293 9.01 -4.52 -23.28
CA THR A 293 9.74 -3.49 -22.54
C THR A 293 11.03 -4.08 -22.01
N TYR A 294 12.14 -3.37 -22.20
CA TYR A 294 13.42 -3.71 -21.60
C TYR A 294 14.10 -2.46 -21.05
N TYR A 295 14.99 -2.68 -20.10
CA TYR A 295 15.64 -1.63 -19.32
C TYR A 295 17.14 -1.68 -19.54
N ARG A 296 17.76 -0.50 -19.60
CA ARG A 296 19.21 -0.33 -19.53
C ARG A 296 19.54 0.40 -18.25
N TYR A 297 20.37 -0.21 -17.43
CA TYR A 297 20.81 0.31 -16.14
C TYR A 297 22.27 0.74 -16.23
N LEU A 298 22.60 1.90 -15.66
CA LEU A 298 23.98 2.37 -15.43
C LEU A 298 24.15 2.69 -13.95
N ARG A 299 25.14 2.06 -13.32
CA ARG A 299 25.52 2.30 -11.91
C ARG A 299 26.96 2.78 -11.86
N PHE A 300 27.14 4.01 -11.40
CA PHE A 300 28.44 4.64 -11.19
C PHE A 300 28.92 4.42 -9.75
N PHE A 301 30.23 4.21 -9.58
CA PHE A 301 30.86 4.08 -8.28
C PHE A 301 31.92 5.17 -8.05
N PRO A 302 32.15 5.60 -6.79
CA PRO A 302 33.12 6.66 -6.49
C PRO A 302 34.57 6.34 -6.87
N ASN A 303 34.91 5.06 -7.07
CA ASN A 303 36.24 4.61 -7.48
C ASN A 303 36.51 4.74 -8.99
N GLY A 304 35.57 5.29 -9.78
CA GLY A 304 35.70 5.41 -11.24
C GLY A 304 35.17 4.20 -12.02
N THR A 305 34.70 3.15 -11.34
CA THR A 305 34.12 1.98 -12.02
C THR A 305 32.64 2.18 -12.36
N ILE A 306 32.19 1.51 -13.40
CA ILE A 306 30.78 1.50 -13.83
C ILE A 306 30.28 0.09 -14.11
N LEU A 307 29.00 -0.13 -13.83
CA LEU A 307 28.26 -1.32 -14.26
C LEU A 307 27.12 -0.91 -15.18
N LYS A 308 27.06 -1.52 -16.36
CA LYS A 308 25.91 -1.46 -17.26
C LYS A 308 25.22 -2.81 -17.28
N HIS A 309 23.90 -2.82 -17.17
CA HIS A 309 23.11 -4.05 -17.33
C HIS A 309 21.90 -3.81 -18.24
N VAL A 310 21.66 -4.72 -19.17
CA VAL A 310 20.50 -4.70 -20.06
C VAL A 310 19.64 -5.92 -19.75
N THR A 311 18.37 -5.73 -19.45
CA THR A 311 17.45 -6.83 -19.09
C THR A 311 15.99 -6.41 -19.26
N THR A 312 15.08 -7.38 -19.39
CA THR A 312 13.63 -7.18 -19.31
C THR A 312 13.11 -7.08 -17.87
N ASP A 313 13.96 -7.39 -16.88
CA ASP A 313 13.60 -7.33 -15.46
C ASP A 313 13.33 -5.88 -15.01
N GLU A 314 12.24 -5.69 -14.27
CA GLU A 314 11.82 -4.37 -13.81
C GLU A 314 12.79 -3.75 -12.79
N PRO A 315 12.86 -2.40 -12.71
CA PRO A 315 13.79 -1.70 -11.80
C PRO A 315 13.74 -2.15 -10.35
N ALA A 316 12.55 -2.53 -9.85
CA ALA A 316 12.38 -3.00 -8.48
C ALA A 316 13.22 -4.25 -8.15
N GLN A 317 13.45 -5.11 -9.14
CA GLN A 317 14.21 -6.35 -8.98
C GLN A 317 15.72 -6.15 -9.19
N VAL A 318 16.10 -5.26 -10.11
CA VAL A 318 17.49 -5.11 -10.59
C VAL A 318 18.30 -4.08 -9.81
N VAL A 319 17.71 -2.94 -9.46
CA VAL A 319 18.43 -1.78 -8.88
C VAL A 319 19.20 -2.13 -7.61
N ARG A 320 18.74 -3.14 -6.86
CA ARG A 320 19.40 -3.63 -5.63
C ARG A 320 20.59 -4.55 -5.88
N LEU A 321 20.60 -5.25 -7.02
CA LEU A 321 21.60 -6.27 -7.35
C LEU A 321 22.85 -5.68 -7.99
N LEU A 322 22.77 -4.46 -8.55
CA LEU A 322 23.88 -3.76 -9.21
C LEU A 322 24.93 -3.24 -8.21
N GLN A 323 25.61 -4.17 -7.57
CA GLN A 323 26.74 -3.95 -6.67
C GLN A 323 28.06 -4.40 -7.33
N PRO A 324 29.23 -3.95 -6.85
CA PRO A 324 30.51 -4.46 -7.33
C PRO A 324 30.54 -5.99 -7.26
N GLY A 325 30.89 -6.64 -8.36
CA GLY A 325 30.89 -8.11 -8.48
C GLY A 325 29.61 -8.74 -9.03
N PHE A 326 28.58 -7.95 -9.38
CA PHE A 326 27.38 -8.46 -10.07
C PHE A 326 27.73 -9.08 -11.43
N ARG A 327 27.38 -10.36 -11.63
CA ARG A 327 27.61 -11.10 -12.88
C ARG A 327 26.32 -11.76 -13.34
N ARG A 328 25.88 -11.43 -14.56
CA ARG A 328 24.78 -12.05 -15.31
C ARG A 328 25.05 -11.89 -16.81
N GLN A 329 24.22 -12.48 -17.65
CA GLN A 329 24.21 -12.18 -19.09
C GLN A 329 23.88 -10.69 -19.30
N GLN A 330 24.47 -10.08 -20.34
CA GLN A 330 24.30 -8.67 -20.68
C GLN A 330 24.68 -7.71 -19.53
N VAL A 331 25.80 -8.01 -18.85
CA VAL A 331 26.43 -7.12 -17.87
C VAL A 331 27.77 -6.68 -18.42
N PHE A 332 27.98 -5.37 -18.50
CA PHE A 332 29.23 -4.76 -18.96
C PHE A 332 29.88 -4.07 -17.77
N ILE A 333 31.19 -4.27 -17.64
CA ILE A 333 32.01 -3.72 -16.57
C ILE A 333 33.05 -2.81 -17.20
N GLY A 334 33.24 -1.64 -16.63
CA GLY A 334 34.10 -0.62 -17.22
C GLY A 334 34.50 0.47 -16.26
N GLU A 335 35.11 1.50 -16.83
CA GLU A 335 35.52 2.72 -16.14
C GLU A 335 34.83 3.92 -16.78
N PHE A 336 34.67 4.99 -16.01
CA PHE A 336 34.13 6.25 -16.50
C PHE A 336 35.02 7.43 -16.09
N VAL A 337 35.05 8.44 -16.95
CA VAL A 337 35.72 9.72 -16.73
C VAL A 337 34.73 10.84 -16.97
N LEU A 338 34.76 11.87 -16.11
CA LEU A 338 33.95 13.07 -16.26
C LEU A 338 34.84 14.19 -16.84
N GLU A 339 34.61 14.56 -18.09
CA GLU A 339 35.23 15.69 -18.79
C GLU A 339 34.33 16.93 -18.74
N ASP A 340 34.93 18.11 -18.62
CA ASP A 340 34.25 19.42 -18.63
C ASP A 340 33.03 19.53 -17.68
N ASP A 341 33.05 18.79 -16.56
CA ASP A 341 32.00 18.68 -15.55
C ASP A 341 30.67 18.05 -16.00
N ASP A 342 30.33 18.04 -17.29
CA ASP A 342 29.05 17.52 -17.82
C ASP A 342 29.17 16.40 -18.87
N HIS A 343 30.35 16.10 -19.40
CA HIS A 343 30.56 15.01 -20.37
C HIS A 343 31.08 13.75 -19.68
N VAL A 344 30.35 12.65 -19.82
CA VAL A 344 30.67 11.36 -19.20
C VAL A 344 31.13 10.40 -20.29
N LEU A 345 32.42 10.11 -20.29
CA LEU A 345 33.03 9.09 -21.14
C LEU A 345 33.08 7.77 -20.40
N ILE A 346 32.67 6.70 -21.06
CA ILE A 346 32.54 5.38 -20.45
C ILE A 346 33.09 4.31 -21.38
N ASP A 347 34.08 3.56 -20.90
CA ASP A 347 34.69 2.44 -21.61
C ASP A 347 34.39 1.16 -20.85
N MET A 348 33.81 0.17 -21.53
CA MET A 348 33.31 -1.04 -20.89
C MET A 348 33.46 -2.27 -21.78
N ASN A 349 33.62 -3.43 -21.14
CA ASN A 349 33.73 -4.72 -21.81
C ASN A 349 32.63 -5.66 -21.31
N ASP A 350 32.11 -6.52 -22.20
CA ASP A 350 31.25 -7.63 -21.81
C ASP A 350 32.12 -8.87 -21.54
N PRO A 351 32.10 -9.46 -20.34
CA PRO A 351 32.84 -10.69 -20.05
C PRO A 351 32.50 -11.86 -20.98
N LEU A 352 31.33 -11.86 -21.62
CA LEU A 352 30.90 -12.87 -22.59
C LEU A 352 31.38 -12.57 -24.02
N LEU A 353 31.79 -11.34 -24.32
CA LEU A 353 32.32 -10.91 -25.61
C LEU A 353 33.69 -10.25 -25.42
N PRO A 354 34.74 -11.02 -25.08
CA PRO A 354 36.06 -10.46 -24.76
C PRO A 354 36.76 -9.81 -25.95
N SER A 355 36.29 -10.03 -27.18
CA SER A 355 36.84 -9.46 -28.41
C SER A 355 36.26 -8.10 -28.80
N GLU A 356 35.32 -7.56 -28.02
CA GLU A 356 34.66 -6.29 -28.30
C GLU A 356 34.72 -5.37 -27.08
N SER A 357 35.06 -4.11 -27.30
CA SER A 357 35.00 -3.04 -26.31
C SER A 357 33.93 -2.03 -26.71
N PHE A 358 33.23 -1.49 -25.72
CA PHE A 358 32.11 -0.57 -25.92
C PHE A 358 32.46 0.78 -25.32
N HIS A 359 32.28 1.84 -26.12
CA HIS A 359 32.56 3.21 -25.72
C HIS A 359 31.26 4.02 -25.80
N MET A 360 30.93 4.71 -24.72
CA MET A 360 29.73 5.54 -24.61
C MET A 360 30.13 6.96 -24.21
N SER A 361 29.66 7.96 -24.96
CA SER A 361 29.70 9.36 -24.54
C SER A 361 28.29 9.82 -24.17
N LEU A 362 28.14 10.31 -22.94
CA LEU A 362 26.87 10.79 -22.40
C LEU A 362 27.01 12.19 -21.83
N LYS A 363 26.04 13.07 -22.11
CA LYS A 363 25.94 14.39 -21.50
C LYS A 363 25.04 14.40 -20.27
N LEU A 364 25.54 14.91 -19.16
CA LEU A 364 24.80 15.12 -17.92
C LEU A 364 23.93 16.36 -18.03
N LYS A 365 22.62 16.16 -17.88
CA LYS A 365 21.61 17.22 -17.83
C LYS A 365 20.81 17.15 -16.53
N THR A 366 20.06 18.22 -16.27
CA THR A 366 19.19 18.30 -15.11
C THR A 366 17.76 18.68 -15.50
N THR A 367 16.79 17.97 -14.93
CA THR A 367 15.36 18.28 -15.15
C THR A 367 14.89 19.47 -14.32
N HIS A 368 15.49 19.66 -13.15
CA HIS A 368 15.26 20.80 -12.25
C HIS A 368 16.58 21.22 -11.62
N ARG A 369 16.68 22.46 -11.15
CA ARG A 369 17.87 22.97 -10.45
C ARG A 369 18.37 21.98 -9.38
N GLY A 370 19.66 21.60 -9.45
CA GLY A 370 20.34 20.75 -8.47
C GLY A 370 20.01 19.26 -8.47
N LYS A 371 19.19 18.76 -9.40
CA LYS A 371 18.86 17.32 -9.45
C LYS A 371 19.92 16.44 -10.13
N HIS A 372 20.56 16.95 -11.19
CA HIS A 372 21.58 16.26 -12.00
C HIS A 372 21.19 14.80 -12.33
N ASN A 373 19.97 14.64 -12.84
CA ASN A 373 19.27 13.36 -12.87
C ASN A 373 19.02 12.79 -14.27
N LYS A 374 19.63 13.33 -15.32
CA LYS A 374 19.41 12.89 -16.71
C LYS A 374 20.74 12.73 -17.44
N LEU A 375 20.93 11.62 -18.15
CA LEU A 375 22.06 11.42 -19.07
C LEU A 375 21.51 11.27 -20.50
N ILE A 376 22.09 12.01 -21.45
CA ILE A 376 21.68 12.00 -22.86
C ILE A 376 22.80 11.42 -23.71
N TRP A 377 22.45 10.62 -24.70
CA TRP A 377 23.40 10.03 -25.64
C TRP A 377 24.03 11.09 -26.54
N GLU A 378 25.36 11.08 -26.62
CA GLU A 378 26.13 11.83 -27.62
C GLU A 378 26.80 10.89 -28.62
N GLU A 379 27.36 9.78 -28.14
CA GLU A 379 28.00 8.76 -28.98
C GLU A 379 27.85 7.36 -28.36
N TYR A 380 27.71 6.33 -29.20
CA TYR A 380 27.81 4.94 -28.77
C TYR A 380 28.47 4.09 -29.87
N LYS A 381 29.66 3.56 -29.60
CA LYS A 381 30.42 2.73 -30.53
C LYS A 381 30.89 1.43 -29.89
N SER A 382 31.00 0.38 -30.69
CA SER A 382 31.67 -0.87 -30.32
C SER A 382 32.89 -1.07 -31.22
N ALA A 383 34.06 -1.19 -30.59
CA ALA A 383 35.32 -1.45 -31.27
C ALA A 383 35.68 -2.92 -31.15
N SER A 384 36.16 -3.52 -32.24
CA SER A 384 36.68 -4.89 -32.21
C SER A 384 38.16 -4.88 -31.87
N LEU A 385 38.58 -5.76 -30.96
CA LEU A 385 40.00 -5.98 -30.65
C LEU A 385 40.71 -6.82 -31.73
N VAL A 386 39.99 -7.28 -32.75
CA VAL A 386 40.55 -8.02 -33.89
C VAL A 386 41.11 -7.02 -34.90
N PRO A 387 42.40 -7.13 -35.30
CA PRO A 387 42.96 -6.29 -36.35
C PRO A 387 42.13 -6.41 -37.63
N ASP A 388 41.87 -5.29 -38.32
CA ASP A 388 41.19 -5.22 -39.64
C ASP A 388 39.63 -5.26 -39.62
N ARG A 389 38.99 -5.05 -38.46
CA ARG A 389 37.54 -4.78 -38.37
C ARG A 389 37.25 -3.33 -37.98
N ASP A 390 36.40 -2.67 -38.76
CA ASP A 390 35.94 -1.31 -38.48
C ASP A 390 35.05 -1.23 -37.23
N ASP A 391 35.13 -0.09 -36.53
CA ASP A 391 34.26 0.23 -35.41
C ASP A 391 32.80 0.37 -35.85
N TYR A 392 31.89 -0.19 -35.06
CA TYR A 392 30.45 -0.09 -35.33
C TYR A 392 29.82 1.02 -34.48
N VAL A 393 29.33 2.08 -35.16
CA VAL A 393 28.62 3.21 -34.54
C VAL A 393 27.12 2.91 -34.49
N HIS A 394 26.54 2.97 -33.30
CA HIS A 394 25.12 2.70 -33.08
C HIS A 394 24.25 3.93 -33.38
N ASP A 395 23.10 3.72 -34.05
CA ASP A 395 22.13 4.80 -34.27
C ASP A 395 21.46 5.22 -32.95
N LEU A 396 21.60 6.50 -32.61
CA LEU A 396 21.10 7.08 -31.36
C LEU A 396 19.60 7.42 -31.42
N LYS A 397 18.96 7.46 -32.60
CA LYS A 397 17.56 7.90 -32.76
C LYS A 397 16.55 7.10 -31.94
N LEU A 398 16.84 5.81 -31.73
CA LEU A 398 15.99 4.90 -30.97
C LEU A 398 16.41 4.79 -29.49
N LEU A 399 17.49 5.46 -29.11
CA LEU A 399 18.04 5.39 -27.76
C LEU A 399 17.42 6.45 -26.88
N LYS A 400 16.67 6.00 -25.88
CA LYS A 400 16.12 6.88 -24.86
C LYS A 400 17.21 7.33 -23.88
N PRO A 401 17.10 8.56 -23.34
CA PRO A 401 18.00 9.04 -22.31
C PRO A 401 17.83 8.25 -21.02
N TYR A 402 18.86 8.27 -20.16
CA TYR A 402 18.77 7.68 -18.84
C TYR A 402 18.26 8.68 -17.82
N PHE A 403 17.43 8.21 -16.90
CA PHE A 403 16.95 8.98 -15.76
C PHE A 403 17.42 8.35 -14.45
N PHE A 404 17.90 9.19 -13.54
CA PHE A 404 18.37 8.74 -12.24
C PHE A 404 17.22 8.29 -11.35
N SER A 405 17.38 7.11 -10.75
CA SER A 405 16.55 6.56 -9.70
C SER A 405 17.40 6.34 -8.44
N PRO A 406 17.07 6.95 -7.29
CA PRO A 406 17.78 6.68 -6.05
C PRO A 406 17.62 5.22 -5.62
N LYS A 407 18.67 4.64 -5.03
CA LYS A 407 18.60 3.29 -4.44
C LYS A 407 17.90 3.41 -3.09
N LYS A 408 16.66 2.90 -3.00
CA LYS A 408 15.91 2.90 -1.73
C LYS A 408 16.36 1.75 -0.84
N GLU A 409 16.77 2.09 0.38
CA GLU A 409 17.07 1.12 1.44
C GLU A 409 15.79 0.77 2.17
N ALA A 410 15.42 -0.51 2.09
CA ALA A 410 14.16 -1.12 2.51
C ALA A 410 12.90 -0.56 1.82
N SER A 411 12.08 -1.47 1.28
CA SER A 411 10.73 -1.13 0.82
C SER A 411 9.77 -2.22 1.24
N VAL A 412 8.61 -1.80 1.75
CA VAL A 412 7.48 -2.71 1.92
C VAL A 412 7.04 -3.13 0.51
N LEU A 413 7.11 -4.43 0.21
CA LEU A 413 6.80 -4.96 -1.11
C LEU A 413 5.31 -5.26 -1.27
N ASN A 414 4.71 -5.83 -0.22
CA ASN A 414 3.31 -6.25 -0.28
C ASN A 414 2.71 -6.33 1.13
N VAL A 415 1.41 -6.09 1.21
CA VAL A 415 0.59 -6.04 2.42
C VAL A 415 -0.61 -6.94 2.15
N ASP A 416 -0.60 -8.16 2.70
CA ASP A 416 -1.70 -9.11 2.53
C ASP A 416 -2.57 -9.12 3.79
N PHE A 417 -3.72 -8.47 3.68
CA PHE A 417 -4.67 -8.41 4.78
C PHE A 417 -5.36 -9.75 5.02
N SER A 418 -5.57 -10.57 3.99
CA SER A 418 -6.34 -11.82 4.08
C SER A 418 -5.64 -12.83 4.99
N GLU A 419 -4.33 -12.93 4.84
CA GLU A 419 -3.49 -13.82 5.64
C GLU A 419 -2.89 -13.13 6.87
N LYS A 420 -3.21 -11.86 7.08
CA LYS A 420 -2.64 -11.01 8.13
C LYS A 420 -1.11 -10.89 8.07
N ARG A 421 -0.51 -10.78 6.88
CA ARG A 421 0.96 -10.73 6.70
C ARG A 421 1.45 -9.45 6.03
N TYR A 422 2.44 -8.81 6.62
CA TYR A 422 3.33 -7.88 5.94
C TYR A 422 4.49 -8.62 5.31
N THR A 423 4.84 -8.23 4.08
CA THR A 423 6.06 -8.70 3.42
C THR A 423 6.99 -7.52 3.17
N ILE A 424 8.08 -7.46 3.93
CA ILE A 424 9.10 -6.41 3.83
C ILE A 424 10.40 -7.01 3.31
N ASN A 425 11.02 -6.32 2.36
CA ASN A 425 12.35 -6.67 1.88
C ASN A 425 13.38 -5.73 2.49
N PHE A 426 14.17 -6.28 3.40
CA PHE A 426 15.25 -5.61 4.12
C PHE A 426 16.51 -5.62 3.27
N SER A 427 17.05 -4.44 2.99
CA SER A 427 18.41 -4.29 2.48
C SER A 427 19.28 -3.89 3.66
N ILE A 428 20.22 -4.75 4.05
CA ILE A 428 21.07 -4.52 5.22
C ILE A 428 22.46 -4.15 4.72
N GLN A 429 23.01 -3.04 5.23
CA GLN A 429 24.37 -2.62 4.94
C GLN A 429 25.16 -2.53 6.25
N PRO A 430 26.28 -3.27 6.38
CA PRO A 430 27.19 -3.07 7.50
C PRO A 430 27.90 -1.72 7.32
N ASN A 431 28.10 -0.98 8.41
CA ASN A 431 28.76 0.33 8.41
C ASN A 431 29.85 0.40 9.49
N GLY A 432 30.83 1.27 9.27
CA GLY A 432 31.91 1.52 10.24
C GLY A 432 32.83 0.30 10.39
N THR A 433 33.15 -0.06 11.63
CA THR A 433 34.09 -1.16 11.97
C THR A 433 33.59 -2.55 11.55
N LEU A 434 32.31 -2.67 11.18
CA LEU A 434 31.68 -3.92 10.74
C LEU A 434 31.87 -4.18 9.25
N ALA A 435 32.27 -3.19 8.46
CA ALA A 435 32.43 -3.31 7.01
C ALA A 435 33.89 -3.08 6.59
N ASN A 436 34.34 -3.85 5.60
CA ASN A 436 35.57 -3.55 4.87
C ASN A 436 35.33 -2.50 3.76
N GLU A 437 36.38 -2.06 3.06
CA GLU A 437 36.29 -1.08 1.96
C GLU A 437 35.35 -1.51 0.81
N TYR A 438 35.05 -2.81 0.72
CA TYR A 438 34.18 -3.42 -0.29
C TYR A 438 32.73 -3.63 0.22
N GLY A 439 32.41 -3.21 1.46
CA GLY A 439 31.08 -3.36 2.06
C GLY A 439 30.75 -4.78 2.56
N GLN A 440 31.75 -5.66 2.66
CA GLN A 440 31.62 -7.01 3.22
C GLN A 440 31.84 -6.98 4.74
N LEU A 441 31.29 -7.97 5.44
CA LEU A 441 31.43 -8.08 6.88
C LEU A 441 32.86 -8.36 7.32
N ASN A 442 33.37 -7.56 8.26
CA ASN A 442 34.70 -7.76 8.84
C ASN A 442 34.67 -8.65 10.11
N GLN A 443 33.47 -8.95 10.61
CA GLN A 443 33.22 -9.72 11.84
C GLN A 443 31.99 -10.61 11.66
N GLN A 444 31.88 -11.70 12.44
CA GLN A 444 30.74 -12.61 12.38
C GLN A 444 29.51 -12.01 13.07
N VAL A 445 28.39 -11.95 12.36
CA VAL A 445 27.17 -11.28 12.81
C VAL A 445 25.96 -12.20 12.65
N THR A 446 25.10 -12.20 13.67
CA THR A 446 23.80 -12.88 13.65
C THR A 446 22.69 -11.85 13.64
N LEU A 447 21.81 -11.92 12.65
CA LEU A 447 20.62 -11.08 12.50
C LEU A 447 19.38 -11.89 12.85
N ARG A 448 18.56 -11.39 13.77
CA ARG A 448 17.31 -12.03 14.18
C ARG A 448 16.13 -11.09 13.90
N PHE A 449 15.14 -11.58 13.19
CA PHE A 449 13.87 -10.89 13.00
C PHE A 449 12.81 -11.48 13.94
N SER A 450 11.82 -10.68 14.31
CA SER A 450 10.62 -11.12 15.05
C SER A 450 9.95 -12.36 14.42
N SER A 451 10.11 -12.54 13.10
CA SER A 451 9.64 -13.70 12.34
C SER A 451 10.45 -14.98 12.57
N LEU A 452 10.73 -15.41 13.82
CA LEU A 452 11.34 -16.70 14.23
C LEU A 452 12.63 -17.18 13.50
N ARG A 453 13.17 -16.45 12.52
CA ARG A 453 14.32 -16.82 11.67
C ARG A 453 15.52 -15.97 12.06
N SER A 454 16.60 -16.66 12.43
CA SER A 454 17.93 -16.08 12.57
C SER A 454 18.76 -16.35 11.31
N TYR A 455 19.44 -15.31 10.84
CA TYR A 455 20.39 -15.35 9.73
C TYR A 455 21.79 -15.16 10.29
N HIS A 456 22.69 -16.05 9.96
CA HIS A 456 24.07 -16.04 10.45
C HIS A 456 24.98 -15.74 9.27
N TYR A 457 25.90 -14.80 9.46
CA TYR A 457 26.84 -14.37 8.43
C TYR A 457 28.26 -14.47 8.95
N ASP A 458 29.14 -15.05 8.13
CA ASP A 458 30.56 -15.20 8.44
C ASP A 458 31.40 -14.06 7.86
N ILE A 459 32.68 -14.01 8.22
CA ILE A 459 33.62 -12.94 7.81
C ILE A 459 33.81 -12.97 6.28
N GLY A 460 33.72 -11.81 5.64
CA GLY A 460 33.88 -11.63 4.20
C GLY A 460 32.60 -11.80 3.38
N GLU A 461 31.48 -12.19 4.00
CA GLU A 461 30.21 -12.32 3.30
C GLU A 461 29.51 -10.98 3.08
N THR A 462 28.84 -10.86 1.92
CA THR A 462 27.91 -9.75 1.64
C THR A 462 26.50 -10.13 2.07
N ILE A 463 25.86 -9.27 2.87
CA ILE A 463 24.47 -9.50 3.29
C ILE A 463 23.53 -9.22 2.11
N HIS A 464 22.90 -10.27 1.58
CA HIS A 464 21.88 -10.13 0.55
C HIS A 464 20.54 -9.62 1.12
N PRO A 465 19.69 -8.97 0.29
CA PRO A 465 18.38 -8.53 0.74
C PRO A 465 17.54 -9.69 1.28
N ILE A 466 16.96 -9.49 2.47
CA ILE A 466 16.17 -10.50 3.18
C ILE A 466 14.70 -10.13 3.06
N GLN A 467 13.90 -11.06 2.54
CA GLN A 467 12.44 -10.95 2.61
C GLN A 467 11.97 -11.55 3.92
N ALA A 468 11.46 -10.71 4.83
CA ALA A 468 10.85 -11.18 6.07
C ALA A 468 9.36 -10.88 6.09
N THR A 469 8.60 -11.86 6.57
CA THR A 469 7.15 -11.80 6.71
C THR A 469 6.78 -11.76 8.18
N PHE A 470 5.96 -10.81 8.59
CA PHE A 470 5.47 -10.69 9.96
C PHE A 470 3.98 -10.39 9.99
N ASN A 471 3.33 -10.70 11.10
CA ASN A 471 1.88 -10.63 11.20
C ASN A 471 1.42 -9.29 11.79
N TYR A 472 0.22 -8.83 11.41
CA TYR A 472 -0.43 -7.73 12.15
C TYR A 472 -0.88 -8.23 13.52
N GLU A 473 -0.69 -7.42 14.55
CA GLU A 473 -1.20 -7.72 15.89
C GLU A 473 -2.65 -7.25 16.03
N ASN A 474 -2.95 -6.05 15.50
CA ASN A 474 -4.27 -5.43 15.59
C ASN A 474 -4.73 -4.89 14.23
N GLY A 475 -6.06 -4.78 14.08
CA GLY A 475 -6.73 -4.30 12.86
C GLY A 475 -7.73 -5.32 12.32
N ASN A 476 -8.87 -4.85 11.84
CA ASN A 476 -9.95 -5.69 11.31
C ASN A 476 -10.34 -5.22 9.90
N GLN A 477 -10.46 -6.16 8.96
CA GLN A 477 -10.90 -5.87 7.59
C GLN A 477 -12.35 -5.39 7.50
N ILE A 478 -13.19 -5.71 8.50
CA ILE A 478 -14.58 -5.27 8.53
C ILE A 478 -14.66 -3.74 8.47
N ASP A 479 -13.68 -3.02 9.02
CA ASP A 479 -13.71 -1.56 9.16
C ASP A 479 -13.40 -0.80 7.85
N TYR A 480 -13.22 -1.50 6.73
CA TYR A 480 -12.98 -0.89 5.42
C TYR A 480 -14.05 0.17 5.07
N PRO A 481 -13.66 1.36 4.56
CA PRO A 481 -12.31 1.79 4.15
C PRO A 481 -11.49 2.53 5.23
N LEU A 482 -11.95 2.52 6.49
CA LEU A 482 -11.32 3.20 7.63
C LEU A 482 -10.42 2.25 8.44
N ASP A 483 -10.06 1.11 7.85
CA ASP A 483 -9.26 0.07 8.46
C ASP A 483 -7.82 0.54 8.72
N ILE A 484 -7.38 0.38 9.96
CA ILE A 484 -6.01 0.66 10.41
C ILE A 484 -5.45 -0.62 11.00
N TYR A 485 -4.28 -1.01 10.53
CA TYR A 485 -3.58 -2.18 11.01
C TYR A 485 -2.28 -1.79 11.68
N SER A 486 -1.96 -2.40 12.80
CA SER A 486 -0.69 -2.20 13.49
C SER A 486 0.02 -3.52 13.72
N GLY A 487 1.32 -3.55 13.46
CA GLY A 487 2.19 -4.66 13.83
C GLY A 487 3.49 -4.13 14.42
N ASN A 488 4.10 -4.92 15.31
CA ASN A 488 5.44 -4.64 15.79
C ASN A 488 6.43 -5.50 15.01
N LEU A 489 7.52 -4.86 14.60
CA LEU A 489 8.66 -5.51 13.98
C LEU A 489 9.86 -5.30 14.91
N GLU A 490 10.37 -6.40 15.42
CA GLU A 490 11.59 -6.43 16.22
C GLU A 490 12.73 -6.99 15.37
N ILE A 491 13.89 -6.34 15.42
CA ILE A 491 15.08 -6.74 14.69
C ILE A 491 16.26 -6.61 15.64
N PHE A 492 17.08 -7.64 15.66
CA PHE A 492 18.24 -7.74 16.51
C PHE A 492 19.48 -8.09 15.69
N ALA A 493 20.62 -7.54 16.07
CA ALA A 493 21.92 -7.87 15.52
C ALA A 493 22.89 -8.08 16.68
N PHE A 494 23.56 -9.21 16.70
CA PHE A 494 24.54 -9.57 17.74
C PHE A 494 25.80 -10.13 17.10
N TYR A 495 26.91 -10.03 17.81
CA TYR A 495 28.11 -10.78 17.45
C TYR A 495 27.90 -12.27 17.72
N LYS A 496 28.39 -13.13 16.80
CA LYS A 496 28.21 -14.59 16.94
C LYS A 496 28.79 -15.14 18.25
N ASN A 497 29.87 -14.53 18.73
CA ASN A 497 30.62 -14.97 19.92
C ASN A 497 30.16 -14.32 21.22
N ASP A 498 29.31 -13.30 21.16
CA ASP A 498 28.85 -12.56 22.32
C ASP A 498 27.43 -12.03 22.12
N THR A 499 26.44 -12.76 22.63
CA THR A 499 25.02 -12.38 22.58
C THR A 499 24.67 -11.24 23.53
N THR A 500 25.60 -10.83 24.40
CA THR A 500 25.38 -9.75 25.37
C THR A 500 25.70 -8.36 24.80
N LYS A 501 26.46 -8.30 23.69
CA LYS A 501 26.74 -7.04 22.98
C LYS A 501 25.86 -6.92 21.74
N SER A 502 24.82 -6.10 21.84
CA SER A 502 23.99 -5.72 20.70
C SER A 502 24.75 -4.78 19.76
N ILE A 503 24.57 -4.99 18.46
CA ILE A 503 25.07 -4.09 17.42
C ILE A 503 24.02 -3.00 17.22
N PRO A 504 24.39 -1.70 17.26
CA PRO A 504 23.44 -0.62 17.00
C PRO A 504 22.93 -0.67 15.57
N ILE A 505 21.61 -0.73 15.40
CA ILE A 505 20.93 -0.77 14.09
C ILE A 505 20.25 0.57 13.84
N THR A 506 20.46 1.14 12.65
CA THR A 506 19.71 2.31 12.17
C THR A 506 18.69 1.86 11.12
N PHE A 507 17.48 2.43 11.20
CA PHE A 507 16.36 2.08 10.33
C PHE A 507 15.99 3.23 9.40
N HIS A 508 16.01 2.93 8.11
CA HIS A 508 15.40 3.75 7.06
C HIS A 508 14.24 2.95 6.46
N LEU A 509 13.01 3.46 6.58
CA LEU A 509 11.81 2.85 6.01
C LEU A 509 11.16 3.84 5.05
N ASP A 510 11.37 3.64 3.74
CA ASP A 510 10.62 4.34 2.69
C ASP A 510 9.53 3.42 2.15
N ALA A 511 8.33 3.53 2.71
CA ALA A 511 7.17 2.75 2.30
C ALA A 511 6.15 3.63 1.57
N SER A 512 6.04 3.46 0.25
CA SER A 512 4.98 4.08 -0.56
C SER A 512 4.33 3.01 -1.43
N ILE A 513 3.18 2.50 -0.99
CA ILE A 513 2.29 1.70 -1.85
C ILE A 513 1.13 2.60 -2.23
N THR A 514 0.73 2.57 -3.50
CA THR A 514 -0.31 3.47 -4.06
C THR A 514 -1.63 3.46 -3.28
N SER A 515 -1.92 2.37 -2.57
CA SER A 515 -3.17 2.17 -1.84
C SER A 515 -3.06 2.35 -0.33
N PHE A 516 -1.86 2.51 0.22
CA PHE A 516 -1.61 2.48 1.67
C PHE A 516 -0.68 3.58 2.15
N HIS A 517 -0.98 4.10 3.33
CA HIS A 517 -0.11 5.00 4.07
C HIS A 517 0.52 4.27 5.24
N PHE A 518 1.82 4.45 5.44
CA PHE A 518 2.59 3.84 6.52
C PHE A 518 3.04 4.92 7.50
N MET A 519 2.77 4.70 8.79
CA MET A 519 3.30 5.50 9.89
C MET A 519 4.20 4.61 10.74
N PRO A 520 5.52 4.61 10.47
CA PRO A 520 6.47 3.98 11.37
C PRO A 520 6.63 4.85 12.63
N SER A 521 6.46 4.24 13.80
CA SER A 521 6.83 4.85 15.07
C SER A 521 7.85 3.96 15.77
N ILE A 522 8.99 4.54 16.13
CA ILE A 522 10.01 3.84 16.91
C ILE A 522 9.57 3.89 18.38
N LYS A 523 9.36 2.72 18.98
CA LYS A 523 9.15 2.59 20.42
C LYS A 523 10.40 1.97 21.04
N HIS A 524 11.07 2.76 21.87
CA HIS A 524 12.14 2.28 22.73
C HIS A 524 11.49 1.70 23.98
N ASN A 525 11.52 0.37 24.12
CA ASN A 525 11.03 -0.33 25.30
C ASN A 525 12.22 -1.06 25.92
N PRO A 526 12.92 -0.47 26.90
CA PRO A 526 13.95 -1.20 27.61
C PRO A 526 13.26 -2.32 28.38
N VAL A 527 13.46 -3.57 27.95
CA VAL A 527 12.97 -4.72 28.69
C VAL A 527 14.04 -5.08 29.72
N VAL A 528 13.70 -4.92 30.99
CA VAL A 528 14.45 -5.47 32.11
C VAL A 528 14.06 -6.93 32.21
N GLU A 529 14.87 -7.82 31.64
CA GLU A 529 14.77 -9.26 31.91
C GLU A 529 15.52 -9.52 33.23
N ASP A 530 14.77 -9.96 34.25
CA ASP A 530 15.31 -10.37 35.53
C ASP A 530 15.74 -11.83 35.43
N ASP A 531 17.01 -12.06 35.08
CA ASP A 531 17.56 -13.38 34.80
C ASP A 531 18.14 -14.07 36.05
N GLY A 532 17.72 -13.65 37.25
CA GLY A 532 18.09 -14.28 38.53
C GLY A 532 19.58 -14.15 38.93
N ASN A 533 20.39 -13.45 38.15
CA ASN A 533 21.73 -13.00 38.52
C ASN A 533 21.69 -11.51 38.85
N ASP A 534 22.38 -11.09 39.92
CA ASP A 534 22.39 -9.75 40.55
C ASP A 534 22.85 -8.55 39.66
N THR A 535 22.73 -8.63 38.33
CA THR A 535 22.91 -7.50 37.42
C THR A 535 21.75 -7.44 36.42
N PRO A 536 20.88 -6.42 36.47
CA PRO A 536 19.82 -6.26 35.47
C PRO A 536 20.46 -6.01 34.10
N PHE A 537 20.29 -6.96 33.18
CA PHE A 537 20.74 -6.82 31.80
C PHE A 537 19.74 -5.97 31.04
N VAL A 538 20.11 -4.73 30.70
CA VAL A 538 19.30 -3.85 29.86
C VAL A 538 19.49 -4.26 28.41
N ASN A 539 18.59 -5.10 27.90
CA ASN A 539 18.50 -5.32 26.46
C ASN A 539 17.92 -4.05 25.83
N ASP A 540 18.73 -3.33 25.06
CA ASP A 540 18.35 -2.11 24.35
C ASP A 540 17.42 -2.48 23.17
N LYS A 541 16.14 -2.77 23.47
CA LYS A 541 15.17 -3.25 22.47
C LYS A 541 14.56 -2.07 21.71
N ILE A 542 14.97 -1.93 20.45
CA ILE A 542 14.34 -1.00 19.50
C ILE A 542 13.22 -1.77 18.79
N SER A 543 11.97 -1.47 19.14
CA SER A 543 10.79 -2.03 18.47
C SER A 543 10.26 -1.01 17.45
N LEU A 544 10.08 -1.44 16.21
CA LEU A 544 9.47 -0.63 15.16
C LEU A 544 7.98 -0.97 15.11
N GLN A 545 7.13 -0.07 15.59
CA GLN A 545 5.69 -0.20 15.41
C GLN A 545 5.30 0.38 14.06
N ILE A 546 4.79 -0.47 13.16
CA ILE A 546 4.30 -0.08 11.85
C ILE A 546 2.79 0.01 11.91
N SER A 547 2.25 1.21 11.72
CA SER A 547 0.81 1.42 11.50
C SER A 547 0.54 1.65 10.02
N THR A 548 -0.30 0.83 9.42
CA THR A 548 -0.67 0.89 8.01
C THR A 548 -2.16 1.15 7.88
N GLY A 549 -2.53 2.19 7.14
CA GLY A 549 -3.91 2.52 6.81
C GLY A 549 -4.11 2.71 5.31
N ARG A 550 -5.36 2.84 4.85
CA ARG A 550 -5.66 3.16 3.45
C ARG A 550 -5.16 4.56 3.09
N SER A 551 -4.71 4.72 1.84
CA SER A 551 -4.31 6.03 1.32
C SER A 551 -5.51 6.98 1.26
N THR A 552 -5.26 8.29 1.30
CA THR A 552 -6.31 9.32 1.19
C THR A 552 -7.06 9.25 -0.14
N THR A 553 -6.37 8.85 -1.22
CA THR A 553 -6.97 8.66 -2.55
C THR A 553 -7.89 7.44 -2.57
N THR A 554 -7.48 6.32 -1.97
CA THR A 554 -8.34 5.14 -1.81
C THR A 554 -9.57 5.45 -0.98
N LEU A 555 -9.41 6.16 0.15
CA LEU A 555 -10.52 6.57 1.00
C LEU A 555 -11.52 7.45 0.22
N ALA A 556 -11.02 8.48 -0.47
CA ALA A 556 -11.86 9.39 -1.25
C ALA A 556 -12.60 8.65 -2.38
N PHE A 557 -11.91 7.76 -3.09
CA PHE A 557 -12.52 6.98 -4.16
C PHE A 557 -13.58 6.01 -3.64
N SER A 558 -13.34 5.31 -2.53
CA SER A 558 -14.32 4.40 -1.94
C SER A 558 -15.54 5.15 -1.42
N ILE A 559 -15.37 6.31 -0.78
CA ILE A 559 -16.49 7.19 -0.38
C ILE A 559 -17.27 7.66 -1.61
N PHE A 560 -16.58 8.08 -2.67
CA PHE A 560 -17.21 8.48 -3.93
C PHE A 560 -18.08 7.37 -4.53
N ILE A 561 -17.57 6.13 -4.59
CA ILE A 561 -18.34 4.97 -5.07
C ILE A 561 -19.57 4.71 -4.18
N CYS A 562 -19.44 4.82 -2.86
CA CYS A 562 -20.58 4.68 -1.94
C CYS A 562 -21.66 5.74 -2.20
N ILE A 563 -21.26 7.00 -2.40
CA ILE A 563 -22.18 8.09 -2.74
C ILE A 563 -22.84 7.84 -4.09
N LEU A 564 -22.08 7.39 -5.10
CA LEU A 564 -22.60 7.05 -6.42
C LEU A 564 -23.67 5.95 -6.34
N MET A 565 -23.42 4.88 -5.58
CA MET A 565 -24.41 3.80 -5.39
C MET A 565 -25.68 4.31 -4.71
N TRP A 566 -25.56 5.20 -3.72
CA TRP A 566 -26.72 5.83 -3.07
C TRP A 566 -27.49 6.74 -4.03
N LEU A 567 -26.80 7.51 -4.87
CA LEU A 567 -27.45 8.37 -5.85
C LEU A 567 -28.24 7.55 -6.87
N LEU A 568 -27.66 6.47 -7.38
CA LEU A 568 -28.34 5.55 -8.30
C LEU A 568 -29.55 4.87 -7.64
N SER A 569 -29.43 4.42 -6.38
CA SER A 569 -30.53 3.76 -5.66
C SER A 569 -31.67 4.73 -5.34
N LEU A 570 -31.36 5.97 -4.95
CA LEU A 570 -32.35 7.01 -4.65
C LEU A 570 -33.08 7.47 -5.92
N VAL A 571 -32.37 7.63 -7.05
CA VAL A 571 -33.00 7.94 -8.34
C VAL A 571 -33.98 6.83 -8.75
N MET A 572 -33.59 5.57 -8.59
CA MET A 572 -34.48 4.44 -8.87
C MET A 572 -35.67 4.38 -7.89
N GLY A 573 -35.44 4.70 -6.61
CA GLY A 573 -36.49 4.81 -5.60
C GLY A 573 -37.51 5.90 -5.92
N LEU A 574 -37.04 7.09 -6.32
CA LEU A 574 -37.91 8.20 -6.76
C LEU A 574 -38.69 7.84 -8.03
N PHE A 575 -38.05 7.16 -8.98
CA PHE A 575 -38.73 6.67 -10.17
C PHE A 575 -39.83 5.67 -9.81
N GLY A 576 -39.54 4.70 -8.94
CA GLY A 576 -40.53 3.77 -8.40
C GLY A 576 -41.70 4.48 -7.72
N TYR A 577 -41.41 5.47 -6.87
CA TYR A 577 -42.42 6.29 -6.22
C TYR A 577 -43.33 7.03 -7.23
N GLN A 578 -42.76 7.64 -8.28
CA GLN A 578 -43.54 8.33 -9.31
C GLN A 578 -44.46 7.39 -10.10
N VAL A 579 -43.97 6.18 -10.43
CA VAL A 579 -44.78 5.19 -11.15
C VAL A 579 -45.93 4.68 -10.27
N VAL A 580 -45.65 4.35 -9.01
CA VAL A 580 -46.64 3.79 -8.09
C VAL A 580 -47.69 4.84 -7.71
N PHE A 581 -47.27 5.96 -7.13
CA PHE A 581 -48.17 6.93 -6.49
C PHE A 581 -48.65 8.03 -7.43
N ARG A 582 -47.76 8.56 -8.29
CA ARG A 582 -48.12 9.63 -9.25
C ARG A 582 -48.67 9.10 -10.57
N LYS A 583 -48.84 7.78 -10.69
CA LYS A 583 -49.37 7.11 -11.89
C LYS A 583 -48.62 7.46 -13.18
N ARG A 584 -47.32 7.75 -13.10
CA ARG A 584 -46.48 7.97 -14.28
C ARG A 584 -46.48 6.70 -15.14
N LYS A 585 -46.65 6.84 -16.47
CA LYS A 585 -46.50 5.71 -17.41
C LYS A 585 -45.03 5.29 -17.44
N ALA A 586 -44.78 3.99 -17.35
CA ALA A 586 -43.46 3.40 -17.48
C ALA A 586 -43.46 2.53 -18.75
N ASP A 587 -42.47 2.71 -19.61
CA ASP A 587 -42.30 1.88 -20.80
C ASP A 587 -41.43 0.65 -20.47
N ALA A 588 -41.45 -0.35 -21.35
CA ALA A 588 -40.68 -1.59 -21.15
C ALA A 588 -39.19 -1.33 -20.88
N HIS A 589 -38.59 -0.37 -21.59
CA HIS A 589 -37.20 0.05 -21.38
C HIS A 589 -36.96 0.62 -19.97
N ALA A 590 -37.93 1.34 -19.41
CA ALA A 590 -37.81 1.93 -18.08
C ALA A 590 -37.91 0.88 -16.96
N CYS A 591 -38.66 -0.21 -17.17
CA CYS A 591 -38.68 -1.36 -16.26
C CYS A 591 -37.33 -2.08 -16.22
N MET A 592 -36.60 -2.13 -17.35
CA MET A 592 -35.31 -2.81 -17.45
C MET A 592 -34.20 -2.08 -16.68
N ILE A 593 -34.23 -0.74 -16.58
CA ILE A 593 -33.19 0.06 -15.90
C ILE A 593 -32.95 -0.42 -14.46
N GLY A 594 -34.02 -0.73 -13.72
CA GLY A 594 -33.90 -1.21 -12.35
C GLY A 594 -33.23 -2.58 -12.23
N ILE A 595 -33.61 -3.51 -13.12
CA ILE A 595 -33.03 -4.86 -13.18
C ILE A 595 -31.55 -4.80 -13.59
N THR A 596 -31.22 -4.02 -14.62
CA THR A 596 -29.83 -3.86 -15.07
C THR A 596 -28.95 -3.22 -14.00
N THR A 597 -29.48 -2.25 -13.26
CA THR A 597 -28.75 -1.60 -12.15
C THR A 597 -28.47 -2.59 -11.02
N LEU A 598 -29.40 -3.52 -10.74
CA LEU A 598 -29.23 -4.53 -9.70
C LEU A 598 -28.08 -5.50 -10.01
N PHE A 599 -27.88 -5.87 -11.29
CA PHE A 599 -26.74 -6.67 -11.72
C PHE A 599 -25.44 -5.87 -11.88
N ALA A 600 -25.52 -4.56 -12.10
CA ALA A 600 -24.35 -3.69 -12.21
C ALA A 600 -23.76 -3.30 -10.84
N LEU A 601 -24.58 -3.21 -9.80
CA LEU A 601 -24.17 -2.74 -8.47
C LEU A 601 -23.00 -3.54 -7.85
N PRO A 602 -22.94 -4.88 -7.96
CA PRO A 602 -21.78 -5.66 -7.51
C PRO A 602 -20.48 -5.26 -8.22
N ALA A 603 -20.52 -5.01 -9.54
CA ALA A 603 -19.34 -4.59 -10.30
C ALA A 603 -18.87 -3.18 -9.87
N VAL A 604 -19.80 -2.26 -9.61
CA VAL A 604 -19.49 -0.93 -9.07
C VAL A 604 -18.86 -1.02 -7.69
N ARG A 605 -19.37 -1.90 -6.82
CA ARG A 605 -18.77 -2.17 -5.50
C ARG A 605 -17.37 -2.77 -5.62
N SER A 606 -17.16 -3.72 -6.53
CA SER A 606 -15.85 -4.34 -6.78
C SER A 606 -14.82 -3.40 -7.43
N ALA A 607 -15.24 -2.24 -7.95
CA ALA A 607 -14.32 -1.22 -8.46
C ALA A 607 -13.55 -0.49 -7.35
N GLN A 608 -13.98 -0.60 -6.08
CA GLN A 608 -13.28 0.00 -4.95
C GLN A 608 -11.88 -0.64 -4.76
N PRO A 609 -10.79 0.15 -4.64
CA PRO A 609 -9.44 -0.40 -4.56
C PRO A 609 -9.24 -1.24 -3.30
N GLY A 610 -8.87 -2.51 -3.50
CA GLY A 610 -8.51 -3.43 -2.42
C GLY A 610 -9.64 -3.68 -1.42
N ILE A 611 -10.90 -3.63 -1.86
CA ILE A 611 -12.06 -3.99 -1.04
C ILE A 611 -12.01 -5.49 -0.66
N PRO A 612 -12.17 -5.84 0.63
CA PRO A 612 -12.30 -7.22 1.08
C PRO A 612 -13.56 -7.93 0.57
N GLU A 613 -13.73 -9.19 0.98
CA GLU A 613 -14.96 -9.94 0.80
C GLU A 613 -16.18 -9.22 1.37
N VAL A 614 -17.38 -9.64 0.96
CA VAL A 614 -18.65 -9.04 1.39
C VAL A 614 -18.81 -9.10 2.91
N GLY A 615 -19.12 -7.96 3.53
CA GLY A 615 -19.36 -7.85 4.97
C GLY A 615 -18.63 -6.69 5.65
N THR A 616 -18.13 -5.73 4.87
CA THR A 616 -17.43 -4.55 5.39
C THR A 616 -18.40 -3.45 5.82
N VAL A 617 -17.93 -2.46 6.58
CA VAL A 617 -18.70 -1.26 6.94
C VAL A 617 -19.21 -0.54 5.69
N SER A 618 -18.40 -0.44 4.64
CA SER A 618 -18.82 0.04 3.32
C SER A 618 -20.04 -0.71 2.77
N ASP A 619 -20.06 -2.05 2.89
CA ASP A 619 -21.18 -2.88 2.42
C ASP A 619 -22.44 -2.69 3.26
N ILE A 620 -22.27 -2.61 4.58
CA ILE A 620 -23.37 -2.43 5.54
C ILE A 620 -24.03 -1.07 5.37
N LEU A 621 -23.24 -0.02 5.16
CA LEU A 621 -23.76 1.35 5.02
C LEU A 621 -24.23 1.67 3.60
N GLY A 622 -23.64 1.04 2.58
CA GLY A 622 -23.92 1.36 1.17
C GLY A 622 -24.58 0.20 0.43
N PHE A 623 -23.86 -0.90 0.26
CA PHE A 623 -24.21 -1.95 -0.70
C PHE A 623 -25.57 -2.63 -0.41
N TYR A 624 -25.81 -3.07 0.83
CA TYR A 624 -27.02 -3.83 1.15
C TYR A 624 -28.30 -3.00 1.07
N TRP A 625 -28.30 -1.79 1.61
CA TRP A 625 -29.46 -0.89 1.54
C TRP A 625 -29.76 -0.48 0.09
N ASN A 626 -28.73 -0.18 -0.69
CA ASN A 626 -28.89 0.20 -2.09
C ASN A 626 -29.48 -0.95 -2.92
N MET A 627 -29.00 -2.19 -2.72
CA MET A 627 -29.60 -3.36 -3.38
C MET A 627 -31.07 -3.55 -2.99
N ALA A 628 -31.41 -3.43 -1.70
CA ALA A 628 -32.78 -3.57 -1.23
C ALA A 628 -33.72 -2.51 -1.84
N ILE A 629 -33.30 -1.25 -1.87
CA ILE A 629 -34.08 -0.15 -2.45
C ILE A 629 -34.33 -0.38 -3.95
N ILE A 630 -33.28 -0.74 -4.71
CA ILE A 630 -33.39 -0.98 -6.15
C ILE A 630 -34.28 -2.19 -6.42
N ALA A 631 -34.14 -3.28 -5.66
CA ALA A 631 -34.95 -4.48 -5.78
C ALA A 631 -36.44 -4.17 -5.57
N CYS A 632 -36.79 -3.57 -4.44
CA CYS A 632 -38.16 -3.20 -4.10
C CYS A 632 -38.78 -2.25 -5.14
N SER A 633 -38.01 -1.25 -5.59
CA SER A 633 -38.47 -0.27 -6.58
C SER A 633 -38.69 -0.93 -7.94
N SER A 634 -37.80 -1.82 -8.37
CA SER A 634 -37.91 -2.53 -9.66
C SER A 634 -39.10 -3.47 -9.68
N ILE A 635 -39.34 -4.21 -8.60
CA ILE A 635 -40.52 -5.06 -8.43
C ILE A 635 -41.80 -4.22 -8.50
N ALA A 636 -41.86 -3.10 -7.77
CA ALA A 636 -43.03 -2.23 -7.75
C ALA A 636 -43.33 -1.60 -9.13
N VAL A 637 -42.30 -1.15 -9.85
CA VAL A 637 -42.45 -0.61 -11.22
C VAL A 637 -42.96 -1.69 -12.17
N THR A 638 -42.38 -2.89 -12.12
CA THR A 638 -42.75 -4.00 -13.03
C THR A 638 -44.17 -4.48 -12.74
N MET A 639 -44.56 -4.62 -11.48
CA MET A 639 -45.94 -4.94 -11.10
C MET A 639 -46.94 -3.88 -11.56
N CYS A 640 -46.62 -2.59 -11.39
CA CYS A 640 -47.50 -1.50 -11.86
C CYS A 640 -47.63 -1.48 -13.38
N TRP A 641 -46.56 -1.80 -14.12
CA TRP A 641 -46.58 -1.89 -15.56
C TRP A 641 -47.49 -3.02 -16.05
N VAL A 642 -47.36 -4.22 -15.46
CA VAL A 642 -48.22 -5.38 -15.78
C VAL A 642 -49.69 -5.10 -15.46
N ILE A 643 -49.98 -4.47 -14.32
CA ILE A 643 -51.36 -4.18 -13.89
C ILE A 643 -52.02 -3.12 -14.79
N ARG A 644 -51.25 -2.19 -15.37
CA ARG A 644 -51.74 -1.06 -16.17
C ARG A 644 -51.60 -1.27 -17.68
N TRP A 645 -51.31 -2.48 -18.12
CA TRP A 645 -51.18 -2.84 -19.53
C TRP A 645 -52.57 -2.79 -20.21
N ASP A 646 -52.80 -1.81 -21.08
CA ASP A 646 -54.06 -1.65 -21.83
C ASP A 646 -53.79 -1.80 -23.35
N ASP A 647 -54.44 -2.79 -23.97
CA ASP A 647 -54.34 -3.13 -25.39
C ASP A 647 -55.33 -2.28 -26.21
N SER A 648 -54.83 -1.49 -27.16
CA SER A 648 -55.64 -0.85 -28.19
C SER A 648 -55.41 -1.51 -29.56
N MET A 649 -56.51 -1.98 -30.17
CA MET A 649 -56.73 -2.74 -31.43
C MET A 649 -56.73 -4.28 -31.27
N ASP A 650 -57.80 -5.05 -31.51
CA ASP A 650 -59.07 -4.79 -32.20
C ASP A 650 -60.21 -5.69 -31.65
N ARG A 651 -61.43 -5.14 -31.62
CA ARG A 651 -62.51 -5.52 -30.68
C ARG A 651 -63.40 -6.68 -31.14
N ASP A 652 -63.87 -7.42 -30.13
CA ASP A 652 -65.08 -8.26 -30.08
C ASP A 652 -65.00 -9.77 -30.40
N ASN A 653 -64.25 -10.27 -31.39
CA ASN A 653 -64.40 -11.71 -31.74
C ASN A 653 -63.34 -12.68 -31.15
N LYS A 654 -62.16 -12.22 -30.71
CA LYS A 654 -61.15 -13.08 -30.05
C LYS A 654 -61.32 -13.18 -28.53
N ARG A 655 -62.06 -12.22 -27.94
CA ARG A 655 -62.13 -11.97 -26.49
C ARG A 655 -62.78 -13.13 -25.73
N ASN A 656 -63.81 -13.77 -26.28
CA ASN A 656 -64.57 -14.79 -25.55
C ASN A 656 -63.87 -16.16 -25.50
N MET A 657 -63.04 -16.51 -26.49
CA MET A 657 -62.36 -17.81 -26.56
C MET A 657 -61.00 -17.76 -25.84
N SER A 658 -60.27 -16.65 -25.95
CA SER A 658 -58.99 -16.44 -25.26
C SER A 658 -59.16 -16.15 -23.75
N ILE A 659 -60.17 -15.38 -23.34
CA ILE A 659 -60.42 -15.09 -21.91
C ILE A 659 -60.82 -16.35 -21.14
N LYS A 660 -61.56 -17.29 -21.75
CA LYS A 660 -61.90 -18.56 -21.10
C LYS A 660 -60.66 -19.43 -20.89
N ALA A 661 -59.79 -19.55 -21.90
CA ALA A 661 -58.55 -20.31 -21.80
C ALA A 661 -57.55 -19.65 -20.84
N PHE A 662 -57.43 -18.32 -20.88
CA PHE A 662 -56.56 -17.55 -19.99
C PHE A 662 -57.06 -17.55 -18.55
N ARG A 663 -58.38 -17.44 -18.29
CA ARG A 663 -58.94 -17.59 -16.94
C ARG A 663 -58.71 -19.00 -16.42
N ALA A 664 -58.86 -20.03 -17.23
CA ALA A 664 -58.58 -21.41 -16.82
C ALA A 664 -57.10 -21.60 -16.43
N HIS A 665 -56.16 -21.04 -17.21
CA HIS A 665 -54.74 -21.09 -16.89
C HIS A 665 -54.38 -20.25 -15.66
N VAL A 666 -54.85 -19.01 -15.56
CA VAL A 666 -54.60 -18.15 -14.39
C VAL A 666 -55.18 -18.76 -13.12
N GLN A 667 -56.35 -19.39 -13.19
CA GLN A 667 -56.97 -20.05 -12.05
C GLN A 667 -56.23 -21.33 -11.66
N ALA A 668 -55.67 -22.07 -12.63
CA ALA A 668 -54.78 -23.20 -12.37
C ALA A 668 -53.45 -22.76 -11.76
N THR A 669 -52.82 -21.69 -12.28
CA THR A 669 -51.58 -21.14 -11.74
C THR A 669 -51.76 -20.59 -10.34
N ILE A 670 -52.85 -19.86 -10.08
CA ILE A 670 -53.19 -19.35 -8.74
C ILE A 670 -53.39 -20.53 -7.77
N ARG A 671 -54.12 -21.58 -8.17
CA ARG A 671 -54.26 -22.80 -7.34
C ARG A 671 -52.93 -23.45 -7.03
N LEU A 672 -52.05 -23.57 -8.03
CA LEU A 672 -50.73 -24.18 -7.87
C LEU A 672 -49.85 -23.34 -6.94
N THR A 673 -49.79 -22.01 -7.13
CA THR A 673 -49.05 -21.12 -6.24
C THR A 673 -49.61 -21.08 -4.84
N LYS A 674 -50.93 -21.21 -4.65
CA LYS A 674 -51.54 -21.26 -3.33
C LYS A 674 -51.21 -22.56 -2.60
N VAL A 675 -51.21 -23.69 -3.32
CA VAL A 675 -50.76 -24.99 -2.79
C VAL A 675 -49.27 -24.97 -2.46
N VAL A 676 -48.43 -24.37 -3.31
CA VAL A 676 -46.97 -24.25 -3.07
C VAL A 676 -46.67 -23.32 -1.90
N LEU A 677 -47.34 -22.15 -1.79
CA LEU A 677 -47.19 -21.26 -0.64
C LEU A 677 -47.70 -21.90 0.66
N GLU A 678 -48.81 -22.65 0.62
CA GLU A 678 -49.30 -23.37 1.80
C GLU A 678 -48.34 -24.51 2.19
N LEU A 679 -47.71 -25.19 1.24
CA LEU A 679 -46.69 -26.21 1.52
C LEU A 679 -45.40 -25.60 2.11
N GLU A 680 -44.90 -24.52 1.53
CA GLU A 680 -43.67 -23.86 2.00
C GLU A 680 -43.88 -23.15 3.34
N TRP A 681 -45.04 -22.51 3.54
CA TRP A 681 -45.38 -21.87 4.82
C TRP A 681 -45.58 -22.90 5.93
N THR A 682 -46.14 -24.08 5.64
CA THR A 682 -46.28 -25.16 6.63
C THR A 682 -44.94 -25.83 6.96
N ILE A 683 -44.05 -26.01 5.99
CA ILE A 683 -42.69 -26.55 6.24
C ILE A 683 -41.88 -25.56 7.08
N PHE A 684 -41.90 -24.27 6.73
CA PHE A 684 -41.16 -23.23 7.45
C PHE A 684 -41.68 -23.02 8.88
N THR A 685 -43.00 -22.99 9.08
CA THR A 685 -43.58 -22.90 10.44
C THR A 685 -43.30 -24.15 11.27
N ARG A 686 -43.39 -25.36 10.69
CA ARG A 686 -43.06 -26.60 11.41
C ARG A 686 -41.58 -26.70 11.75
N PHE A 687 -40.69 -26.17 10.90
CA PHE A 687 -39.25 -26.11 11.18
C PHE A 687 -38.94 -25.12 12.32
N ILE A 688 -39.50 -23.90 12.27
CA ILE A 688 -39.31 -22.92 13.35
C ILE A 688 -39.88 -23.42 14.67
N VAL A 689 -41.10 -23.97 14.66
CA VAL A 689 -41.70 -24.56 15.87
C VAL A 689 -40.87 -25.73 16.36
N GLY A 690 -40.34 -26.58 15.47
CA GLY A 690 -39.43 -27.67 15.82
C GLY A 690 -38.15 -27.20 16.51
N VAL A 691 -37.51 -26.13 16.01
CA VAL A 691 -36.31 -25.55 16.63
C VAL A 691 -36.63 -24.91 17.99
N ILE A 692 -37.75 -24.20 18.12
CA ILE A 692 -38.18 -23.60 19.38
C ILE A 692 -38.49 -24.70 20.42
N VAL A 693 -39.19 -25.76 20.03
CA VAL A 693 -39.48 -26.89 20.92
C VAL A 693 -38.21 -27.64 21.31
N ALA A 694 -37.30 -27.91 20.36
CA ALA A 694 -36.04 -28.59 20.65
C ALA A 694 -35.13 -27.78 21.58
N THR A 695 -35.07 -26.46 21.40
CA THR A 695 -34.29 -25.56 22.27
C THR A 695 -34.92 -25.46 23.66
N PHE A 696 -36.25 -25.35 23.75
CA PHE A 696 -36.97 -25.33 25.03
C PHE A 696 -36.82 -26.65 25.80
N LEU A 697 -36.97 -27.80 25.12
CA LEU A 697 -36.74 -29.13 25.71
C LEU A 697 -35.28 -29.32 26.15
N SER A 698 -34.32 -28.80 25.38
CA SER A 698 -32.90 -28.85 25.74
C SER A 698 -32.60 -28.00 26.98
N ILE A 699 -33.23 -26.82 27.12
CA ILE A 699 -33.11 -25.97 28.31
C ILE A 699 -33.73 -26.68 29.53
N ILE A 700 -34.92 -27.28 29.39
CA ILE A 700 -35.57 -28.04 30.47
C ILE A 700 -34.71 -29.24 30.88
N TYR A 701 -34.21 -30.01 29.91
CA TYR A 701 -33.31 -31.13 30.18
C TYR A 701 -32.05 -30.68 30.91
N LEU A 702 -31.43 -29.58 30.48
CA LEU A 702 -30.24 -29.02 31.11
C LEU A 702 -30.52 -28.56 32.54
N VAL A 703 -31.61 -27.83 32.78
CA VAL A 703 -32.04 -27.40 34.13
C VAL A 703 -32.34 -28.61 35.03
N TRP A 704 -33.03 -29.62 34.52
CA TRP A 704 -33.33 -30.85 35.25
C TRP A 704 -32.08 -31.64 35.62
N THR A 705 -31.14 -31.77 34.68
CA THR A 705 -29.88 -32.51 34.87
C THR A 705 -28.96 -31.80 35.84
N LEU A 706 -28.89 -30.46 35.76
CA LEU A 706 -28.03 -29.64 36.60
C LEU A 706 -28.57 -29.48 38.03
N ARG A 707 -29.88 -29.63 38.27
CA ARG A 707 -30.48 -29.54 39.62
C ARG A 707 -29.92 -30.56 40.62
N LYS A 708 -29.36 -31.69 40.15
CA LYS A 708 -28.78 -32.74 41.00
C LYS A 708 -27.27 -32.63 41.20
N SER A 709 -26.60 -31.71 40.50
CA SER A 709 -25.14 -31.55 40.63
C SER A 709 -24.80 -30.80 41.91
N ARG A 710 -23.86 -31.34 42.71
CA ARG A 710 -23.42 -30.73 43.98
C ARG A 710 -22.29 -29.71 43.83
N ARG A 711 -21.70 -29.56 42.62
CA ARG A 711 -20.60 -28.63 42.34
C ARG A 711 -21.09 -27.36 41.64
N PRO A 712 -21.17 -26.20 42.33
CA PRO A 712 -21.67 -24.97 41.71
C PRO A 712 -20.83 -24.52 40.50
N LEU A 713 -19.51 -24.69 40.54
CA LEU A 713 -18.60 -24.25 39.47
C LEU A 713 -18.83 -25.05 38.17
N VAL A 714 -19.05 -26.36 38.27
CA VAL A 714 -19.35 -27.22 37.10
C VAL A 714 -20.70 -26.84 36.48
N ILE A 715 -21.70 -26.48 37.29
CA ILE A 715 -22.98 -25.98 36.80
C ILE A 715 -22.77 -24.67 36.03
N TRP A 716 -21.97 -23.75 36.56
CA TRP A 716 -21.66 -22.48 35.94
C TRP A 716 -20.92 -22.62 34.60
N ASP A 717 -19.94 -23.52 34.52
CA ASP A 717 -19.19 -23.80 33.29
C ASP A 717 -20.05 -24.47 32.21
N ARG A 718 -20.92 -25.41 32.60
CA ARG A 718 -21.87 -26.05 31.67
C ARG A 718 -22.88 -25.07 31.06
N LEU A 719 -23.15 -23.96 31.74
CA LEU A 719 -23.99 -22.87 31.26
C LEU A 719 -23.25 -21.87 30.33
N ASN A 720 -21.94 -22.03 30.09
CA ASN A 720 -21.13 -21.13 29.26
C ASN A 720 -21.22 -21.40 27.74
N LYS A 721 -22.19 -22.22 27.28
CA LYS A 721 -22.41 -22.50 25.85
C LYS A 721 -22.96 -21.24 25.12
N PRO A 722 -22.61 -21.00 23.84
CA PRO A 722 -22.84 -19.71 23.15
C PRO A 722 -24.32 -19.26 23.13
N ILE A 723 -25.28 -20.19 23.03
CA ILE A 723 -26.71 -19.89 23.01
C ILE A 723 -27.25 -19.55 24.42
N ILE A 724 -26.64 -20.11 25.47
CA ILE A 724 -27.12 -20.05 26.87
C ILE A 724 -26.37 -18.97 27.68
N LYS A 725 -25.19 -18.54 27.21
CA LYS A 725 -24.31 -17.56 27.87
C LYS A 725 -25.02 -16.26 28.23
N LEU A 726 -25.94 -15.78 27.39
CA LEU A 726 -26.71 -14.55 27.65
C LEU A 726 -27.70 -14.69 28.82
N PHE A 727 -28.19 -15.90 29.08
CA PHE A 727 -29.14 -16.20 30.15
C PHE A 727 -28.49 -16.87 31.37
N ARG A 728 -27.20 -17.21 31.30
CA ARG A 728 -26.44 -17.92 32.35
C ARG A 728 -26.63 -17.32 33.76
N PRO A 729 -26.49 -16.01 34.00
CA PRO A 729 -26.67 -15.44 35.34
C PRO A 729 -28.09 -15.66 35.89
N ARG A 730 -29.12 -15.59 35.03
CA ARG A 730 -30.53 -15.77 35.43
C ARG A 730 -30.87 -17.23 35.71
N ILE A 731 -30.37 -18.15 34.87
CA ILE A 731 -30.57 -19.59 35.05
C ILE A 731 -29.85 -20.05 36.33
N PHE A 732 -28.62 -19.59 36.55
CA PHE A 732 -27.86 -19.92 37.75
C PHE A 732 -28.54 -19.36 39.02
N ALA A 733 -29.02 -18.11 39.00
CA ALA A 733 -29.79 -17.55 40.11
C ALA A 733 -31.09 -18.33 40.39
N PHE A 734 -31.76 -18.83 39.34
CA PHE A 734 -32.95 -19.69 39.48
C PHE A 734 -32.62 -21.04 40.14
N LEU A 735 -31.53 -21.70 39.72
CA LEU A 735 -31.07 -22.95 40.32
C LEU A 735 -30.68 -22.75 41.80
N MET A 736 -29.96 -21.67 42.11
CA MET A 736 -29.58 -21.30 43.48
C MET A 736 -30.79 -21.07 44.37
N ARG A 737 -31.81 -20.37 43.87
CA ARG A 737 -33.07 -20.14 44.59
C ARG A 737 -33.78 -21.44 44.99
N ASN A 738 -33.65 -22.50 44.19
CA ASN A 738 -34.23 -23.80 44.55
C ASN A 738 -33.37 -24.57 45.58
N SER A 739 -32.06 -24.32 45.65
CA SER A 739 -31.15 -24.95 46.61
C SER A 739 -31.19 -24.27 47.97
N ASN A 740 -31.16 -22.93 47.99
CA ASN A 740 -31.29 -22.10 49.19
C ASN A 740 -32.44 -21.09 48.98
N PRO A 741 -33.68 -21.40 49.40
CA PRO A 741 -34.85 -20.56 49.20
C PRO A 741 -34.70 -19.13 49.76
N TYR A 742 -33.94 -18.97 50.84
CA TYR A 742 -33.74 -17.66 51.48
C TYR A 742 -32.84 -16.74 50.65
N SER A 743 -31.77 -17.26 50.05
CA SER A 743 -30.95 -16.51 49.08
C SER A 743 -31.76 -16.00 47.87
N GLY A 744 -32.83 -16.72 47.50
CA GLY A 744 -33.74 -16.31 46.44
C GLY A 744 -34.64 -15.14 46.80
N SER A 745 -34.80 -14.83 48.09
CA SER A 745 -35.62 -13.71 48.56
C SER A 745 -34.96 -12.36 48.31
N ILE A 746 -33.63 -12.29 48.21
CA ILE A 746 -32.87 -11.04 48.16
C ILE A 746 -32.56 -10.51 46.75
N ASP A 747 -33.08 -11.12 45.67
CA ASP A 747 -32.86 -10.71 44.25
C ASP A 747 -31.36 -10.47 43.92
N MET A 748 -30.55 -11.47 44.26
CA MET A 748 -29.12 -11.52 43.95
C MET A 748 -28.86 -12.28 42.64
N THR A 749 -27.76 -11.96 41.96
CA THR A 749 -27.32 -12.63 40.73
C THR A 749 -25.79 -12.69 40.68
N ILE A 750 -25.26 -13.89 40.43
CA ILE A 750 -23.82 -14.12 40.25
C ILE A 750 -23.43 -13.71 38.83
N THR A 751 -22.35 -12.93 38.69
CA THR A 751 -21.87 -12.40 37.41
C THR A 751 -20.64 -13.12 36.91
N THR A 752 -19.69 -13.36 37.80
CA THR A 752 -18.41 -14.01 37.51
C THR A 752 -18.14 -15.02 38.60
N PHE A 753 -17.77 -16.22 38.17
CA PHE A 753 -17.52 -17.33 39.06
C PHE A 753 -16.44 -18.21 38.45
N SER A 754 -15.36 -18.39 39.20
CA SER A 754 -14.17 -19.18 38.85
C SER A 754 -13.57 -19.76 40.14
N ARG A 755 -12.57 -20.63 40.02
CA ARG A 755 -11.92 -21.24 41.18
C ARG A 755 -11.37 -20.16 42.13
N GLY A 756 -11.79 -20.18 43.39
CA GLY A 756 -11.42 -19.23 44.44
C GLY A 756 -12.03 -17.84 44.32
N PHE A 757 -12.76 -17.53 43.23
CA PHE A 757 -13.24 -16.17 42.97
C PHE A 757 -14.71 -16.15 42.58
N CYS A 758 -15.50 -15.36 43.31
CA CYS A 758 -16.92 -15.18 43.05
C CYS A 758 -17.29 -13.71 43.16
N THR A 759 -18.10 -13.22 42.22
CA THR A 759 -18.70 -11.89 42.30
C THR A 759 -20.17 -11.96 41.89
N GLY A 760 -21.00 -11.25 42.62
CA GLY A 760 -22.40 -11.05 42.27
C GLY A 760 -22.84 -9.62 42.52
N PHE A 761 -24.07 -9.32 42.08
CA PHE A 761 -24.77 -8.10 42.47
C PHE A 761 -26.11 -8.44 43.13
N MET A 762 -26.55 -7.55 44.01
CA MET A 762 -27.88 -7.57 44.64
C MET A 762 -28.60 -6.26 44.32
N ARG A 763 -29.86 -6.38 43.89
CA ARG A 763 -30.69 -5.21 43.55
C ARG A 763 -31.34 -4.63 44.79
N ASP A 764 -31.35 -3.30 44.86
CA ASP A 764 -32.05 -2.56 45.91
C ASP A 764 -33.57 -2.59 45.66
N ARG A 765 -34.25 -3.45 46.41
CA ARG A 765 -35.70 -3.68 46.36
C ARG A 765 -36.34 -3.22 47.65
N HIS A 766 -37.61 -2.78 47.56
CA HIS A 766 -38.34 -2.27 48.73
C HIS A 766 -38.36 -3.28 49.90
N TYR A 767 -38.55 -4.56 49.62
CA TYR A 767 -38.59 -5.62 50.64
C TYR A 767 -37.21 -5.97 51.24
N ASN A 768 -36.10 -5.52 50.64
CA ASN A 768 -34.74 -5.70 51.16
C ASN A 768 -34.26 -4.49 51.98
N ARG A 769 -35.11 -3.47 52.19
CA ARG A 769 -34.73 -2.23 52.88
C ARG A 769 -35.11 -2.26 54.36
N ASN A 770 -34.29 -1.62 55.18
CA ASN A 770 -34.61 -1.30 56.58
C ASN A 770 -35.42 0.00 56.69
N THR A 771 -35.80 0.36 57.92
CA THR A 771 -36.54 1.60 58.25
C THR A 771 -35.81 2.88 57.83
N SER A 772 -34.50 2.84 57.65
CA SER A 772 -33.67 3.98 57.22
C SER A 772 -33.53 4.13 55.68
N LYS A 773 -34.30 3.35 54.91
CA LYS A 773 -34.25 3.28 53.43
C LYS A 773 -32.85 2.89 52.90
N SER A 774 -32.08 2.11 53.66
CA SER A 774 -30.88 1.42 53.18
C SER A 774 -31.15 -0.09 53.15
N ILE A 775 -30.30 -0.86 52.48
CA ILE A 775 -30.42 -2.32 52.46
C ILE A 775 -30.28 -2.85 53.90
N HIS A 776 -31.10 -3.85 54.21
CA HIS A 776 -31.17 -4.48 55.52
C HIS A 776 -29.90 -5.27 55.83
N ALA A 777 -29.46 -5.25 57.09
CA ALA A 777 -28.26 -5.94 57.56
C ALA A 777 -28.26 -7.43 57.20
N THR A 778 -29.39 -8.12 57.43
CA THR A 778 -29.53 -9.55 57.09
C THR A 778 -29.46 -9.81 55.59
N ALA A 779 -29.97 -8.91 54.75
CA ALA A 779 -29.86 -9.06 53.29
C ALA A 779 -28.41 -8.92 52.82
N LEU A 780 -27.64 -8.01 53.43
CA LEU A 780 -26.20 -7.88 53.17
C LEU A 780 -25.41 -9.10 53.67
N ALA A 781 -25.73 -9.59 54.87
CA ALA A 781 -25.10 -10.79 55.44
C ALA A 781 -25.31 -12.00 54.53
N THR A 782 -26.56 -12.30 54.16
CA THR A 782 -26.89 -13.44 53.28
C THR A 782 -26.27 -13.30 51.90
N PHE A 783 -26.22 -12.08 51.35
CA PHE A 783 -25.59 -11.85 50.06
C PHE A 783 -24.08 -12.13 50.10
N ALA A 784 -23.39 -11.61 51.12
CA ALA A 784 -21.95 -11.82 51.28
C ALA A 784 -21.61 -13.27 51.64
N GLU A 785 -22.38 -13.88 52.54
CA GLU A 785 -22.30 -15.29 52.91
C GLU A 785 -22.39 -16.19 51.66
N THR A 786 -23.40 -15.99 50.82
CA THR A 786 -23.59 -16.81 49.61
C THR A 786 -22.45 -16.61 48.60
N VAL A 787 -21.92 -15.40 48.46
CA VAL A 787 -20.76 -15.14 47.58
C VAL A 787 -19.49 -15.80 48.12
N GLY A 788 -19.26 -15.72 49.43
CA GLY A 788 -18.14 -16.37 50.11
C GLY A 788 -18.21 -17.91 50.03
N GLU A 789 -19.39 -18.48 50.31
CA GLU A 789 -19.66 -19.92 50.20
C GLU A 789 -19.34 -20.45 48.80
N LEU A 790 -19.82 -19.75 47.76
CA LEU A 790 -19.53 -20.13 46.38
C LEU A 790 -18.02 -20.07 46.08
N GLY A 791 -17.33 -19.03 46.53
CA GLY A 791 -15.87 -18.91 46.42
C GLY A 791 -15.15 -20.10 47.05
N LEU A 792 -15.56 -20.53 48.24
CA LEU A 792 -14.98 -21.68 48.94
C LEU A 792 -15.28 -23.01 48.23
N LEU A 793 -16.55 -23.27 47.91
CA LEU A 793 -17.00 -24.49 47.23
C LEU A 793 -16.35 -24.66 45.86
N SER A 794 -15.96 -23.57 45.21
CA SER A 794 -15.24 -23.61 43.93
C SER A 794 -13.79 -24.10 44.04
N SER A 795 -13.21 -24.04 45.25
CA SER A 795 -11.82 -24.43 45.51
C SER A 795 -11.68 -25.85 46.09
N LEU A 796 -12.78 -26.47 46.52
CA LEU A 796 -12.81 -27.87 46.98
C LEU A 796 -12.63 -28.85 45.81
N SER A 797 -11.97 -29.97 46.09
CA SER A 797 -11.63 -30.97 45.08
C SER A 797 -12.56 -32.21 45.10
N ASP A 798 -13.10 -32.58 46.27
CA ASP A 798 -13.96 -33.75 46.46
C ASP A 798 -15.46 -33.38 46.59
N ASP A 799 -16.35 -34.26 46.15
CA ASP A 799 -17.81 -34.11 46.24
C ASP A 799 -18.38 -34.48 47.62
N LYS A 800 -17.56 -35.12 48.45
CA LYS A 800 -17.94 -35.54 49.80
C LYS A 800 -17.57 -34.54 50.89
N ASP A 801 -16.83 -33.48 50.54
CA ASP A 801 -16.43 -32.44 51.49
C ASP A 801 -17.66 -31.64 51.93
N GLU A 802 -17.87 -31.54 53.24
CA GLU A 802 -18.95 -30.77 53.83
C GLU A 802 -18.42 -29.45 54.40
N VAL A 803 -19.14 -28.37 54.14
CA VAL A 803 -18.78 -27.04 54.61
C VAL A 803 -19.91 -26.50 55.47
N SER A 804 -19.56 -26.02 56.66
CA SER A 804 -20.51 -25.35 57.56
C SER A 804 -19.96 -23.99 58.00
N LEU A 805 -20.84 -23.00 58.11
CA LEU A 805 -20.48 -21.67 58.61
C LEU A 805 -20.41 -21.72 60.14
N SER A 806 -19.26 -21.39 60.70
CA SER A 806 -18.99 -21.43 62.14
C SER A 806 -19.07 -20.05 62.79
N SER A 807 -18.67 -19.00 62.07
CA SER A 807 -18.81 -17.62 62.52
C SER A 807 -19.00 -16.66 61.34
N LEU A 808 -19.82 -15.62 61.54
CA LEU A 808 -20.03 -14.53 60.60
C LEU A 808 -19.99 -13.21 61.38
N GLU A 809 -19.07 -12.33 61.00
CA GLU A 809 -18.96 -10.97 61.52
C GLU A 809 -19.15 -9.96 60.38
N LEU A 810 -20.09 -9.03 60.55
CA LEU A 810 -20.46 -8.05 59.54
C LEU A 810 -20.06 -6.63 60.01
N GLU A 811 -19.05 -6.06 59.36
CA GLU A 811 -18.57 -4.71 59.65
C GLU A 811 -19.19 -3.68 58.69
N PHE A 812 -19.94 -2.71 59.21
CA PHE A 812 -20.56 -1.65 58.41
C PHE A 812 -19.66 -0.43 58.26
N LYS A 813 -19.33 -0.05 57.02
CA LYS A 813 -18.54 1.17 56.71
C LYS A 813 -19.42 2.33 56.26
N LYS A 814 -20.49 2.05 55.51
CA LYS A 814 -21.38 3.07 54.90
C LYS A 814 -22.79 2.50 54.70
N LYS A 815 -23.81 3.37 54.65
CA LYS A 815 -25.20 2.97 54.34
C LYS A 815 -25.29 2.41 52.91
N ALA A 816 -25.61 1.14 52.77
CA ALA A 816 -25.79 0.47 51.47
C ALA A 816 -27.08 0.92 50.77
N ARG A 817 -26.96 1.52 49.57
CA ARG A 817 -28.08 1.99 48.75
C ARG A 817 -27.81 1.72 47.26
N GLY A 818 -28.86 1.43 46.49
CA GLY A 818 -28.72 1.12 45.07
C GLY A 818 -28.11 -0.26 44.81
N LEU A 819 -27.61 -0.48 43.60
CA LEU A 819 -27.02 -1.77 43.22
C LEU A 819 -25.78 -2.05 44.08
N ILE A 820 -25.77 -3.18 44.78
CA ILE A 820 -24.67 -3.60 45.64
C ILE A 820 -23.93 -4.75 44.98
N THR A 821 -22.61 -4.71 45.02
CA THR A 821 -21.73 -5.75 44.48
C THR A 821 -20.95 -6.38 45.63
N ALA A 822 -20.87 -7.70 45.68
CA ALA A 822 -20.02 -8.42 46.62
C ALA A 822 -19.02 -9.27 45.86
N SER A 823 -17.77 -9.27 46.30
CA SER A 823 -16.68 -10.02 45.70
C SER A 823 -15.85 -10.72 46.78
N THR A 824 -15.46 -11.96 46.49
CA THR A 824 -14.49 -12.72 47.27
C THR A 824 -13.36 -13.19 46.35
N ASP A 825 -12.14 -13.13 46.87
CA ASP A 825 -10.94 -13.67 46.26
C ASP A 825 -10.23 -14.52 47.33
N PHE A 826 -10.44 -15.82 47.25
CA PHE A 826 -10.09 -16.78 48.28
C PHE A 826 -9.17 -17.87 47.72
N THR A 827 -7.97 -17.94 48.29
CA THR A 827 -7.01 -19.01 48.04
C THR A 827 -7.11 -20.07 49.13
N MET A 828 -7.42 -21.31 48.75
CA MET A 828 -7.54 -22.42 49.68
C MET A 828 -6.19 -22.74 50.33
N PRO A 829 -6.08 -22.76 51.68
CA PRO A 829 -4.90 -23.26 52.36
C PRO A 829 -4.78 -24.78 52.22
N GLU A 830 -3.57 -25.34 52.38
CA GLU A 830 -3.39 -26.80 52.39
C GLU A 830 -4.21 -27.43 53.54
N ILE A 831 -5.06 -28.40 53.19
CA ILE A 831 -5.93 -29.10 54.14
C ILE A 831 -5.20 -30.33 54.66
N THR A 832 -4.67 -30.24 55.87
CA THR A 832 -3.87 -31.30 56.51
C THR A 832 -4.71 -32.14 57.49
N GLU A 833 -5.83 -31.61 57.97
CA GLU A 833 -6.69 -32.22 59.00
C GLU A 833 -8.04 -32.69 58.43
N GLU A 834 -8.67 -33.65 59.10
CA GLU A 834 -10.01 -34.16 58.74
C GLU A 834 -11.10 -33.09 58.92
N LYS A 835 -10.86 -32.13 59.82
CA LYS A 835 -11.73 -30.98 60.11
C LYS A 835 -10.87 -29.73 60.32
N GLN A 836 -11.04 -28.71 59.49
CA GLN A 836 -10.22 -27.49 59.55
C GLN A 836 -11.08 -26.22 59.45
N GLU A 837 -10.70 -25.18 60.22
CA GLU A 837 -11.30 -23.86 60.12
C GLU A 837 -10.61 -23.01 59.05
N VAL A 838 -11.41 -22.38 58.20
CA VAL A 838 -10.99 -21.56 57.07
C VAL A 838 -11.62 -20.18 57.20
N LYS A 839 -10.78 -19.15 57.20
CA LYS A 839 -11.22 -17.74 57.28
C LYS A 839 -11.24 -17.11 55.89
N MET A 840 -12.26 -16.34 55.60
CA MET A 840 -12.37 -15.57 54.36
C MET A 840 -13.07 -14.23 54.57
N ASP A 841 -12.71 -13.27 53.72
CA ASP A 841 -13.32 -11.95 53.71
C ASP A 841 -14.11 -11.72 52.42
N VAL A 842 -15.27 -11.09 52.56
CA VAL A 842 -16.11 -10.68 51.44
C VAL A 842 -16.29 -9.17 51.48
N ILE A 843 -15.86 -8.51 50.41
CA ILE A 843 -15.92 -7.05 50.30
C ILE A 843 -17.21 -6.66 49.57
N VAL A 844 -18.02 -5.82 50.21
CA VAL A 844 -19.28 -5.35 49.67
C VAL A 844 -19.16 -3.87 49.28
N LYS A 845 -19.49 -3.56 48.02
CA LYS A 845 -19.36 -2.23 47.41
C LYS A 845 -20.67 -1.71 46.84
N ASP A 846 -20.84 -0.39 46.83
CA ASP A 846 -21.95 0.27 46.12
C ASP A 846 -21.65 0.49 44.62
N ARG A 847 -22.58 1.13 43.91
CA ARG A 847 -22.44 1.47 42.48
C ARG A 847 -21.24 2.38 42.16
N MET A 848 -20.74 3.12 43.15
CA MET A 848 -19.57 4.01 43.01
C MET A 848 -18.26 3.28 43.33
N LEU A 849 -18.34 1.97 43.62
CA LEU A 849 -17.25 1.11 44.09
C LEU A 849 -16.72 1.47 45.49
N ASP A 850 -17.47 2.26 46.27
CA ASP A 850 -17.14 2.52 47.67
C ASP A 850 -17.48 1.29 48.53
N THR A 851 -16.58 0.91 49.43
CA THR A 851 -16.83 -0.17 50.39
C THR A 851 -17.93 0.23 51.37
N VAL A 852 -19.03 -0.52 51.36
CA VAL A 852 -20.18 -0.32 52.26
C VAL A 852 -20.16 -1.24 53.46
N ALA A 853 -19.64 -2.46 53.31
CA ALA A 853 -19.46 -3.42 54.38
C ALA A 853 -18.34 -4.40 54.06
N ILE A 854 -17.74 -4.97 55.10
CA ILE A 854 -16.80 -6.09 55.02
C ILE A 854 -17.39 -7.22 55.85
N VAL A 855 -17.40 -8.44 55.31
CA VAL A 855 -17.95 -9.62 56.00
C VAL A 855 -16.84 -10.62 56.21
N HIS A 856 -16.52 -10.90 57.47
CA HIS A 856 -15.55 -11.90 57.88
C HIS A 856 -16.31 -13.21 58.14
N LEU A 857 -15.98 -14.25 57.38
CA LEU A 857 -16.61 -15.56 57.47
C LEU A 857 -15.59 -16.58 57.94
N VAL A 858 -15.96 -17.40 58.92
CA VAL A 858 -15.20 -18.56 59.38
C VAL A 858 -16.00 -19.80 59.04
N TRP A 859 -15.45 -20.63 58.18
CA TRP A 859 -16.04 -21.88 57.73
C TRP A 859 -15.30 -23.06 58.34
N THR A 860 -16.02 -24.11 58.70
CA THR A 860 -15.44 -25.40 59.04
C THR A 860 -15.61 -26.33 57.85
N VAL A 861 -14.48 -26.81 57.32
CA VAL A 861 -14.43 -27.78 56.22
C VAL A 861 -14.18 -29.16 56.82
N ASN A 862 -15.12 -30.07 56.63
CA ASN A 862 -14.98 -31.48 56.97
C ASN A 862 -14.65 -32.25 55.69
N LYS A 863 -13.51 -32.93 55.67
CA LYS A 863 -13.11 -33.72 54.52
C LYS A 863 -13.95 -34.99 54.46
N GLY A 864 -14.57 -35.27 53.32
CA GLY A 864 -15.38 -36.47 53.16
C GLY A 864 -14.51 -37.73 53.04
N GLN A 865 -14.85 -38.80 53.77
CA GLN A 865 -14.21 -40.13 53.61
C GLN A 865 -14.66 -40.84 52.33
#